data_AF-A0A2D4ZH61-F1
#
_entry.id   AF-A0A2D4ZH61-F1
#
_cell.length_a   1.000
_cell.length_b   1.000
_cell.length_c   1.000
_cell.angle_alpha   90.00
_cell.angle_beta   90.00
_cell.angle_gamma   90.00
#
_symmetry.space_group_name_H-M   'P 1'
#
loop_
_entity.id
_entity.type
_entity.pdbx_description
1 polymer ?
#
loop_
_entity_poly.entity_id
_entity_poly.type
_entity_poly.pdbx_seq_one_letter_code
_entity_poly.pdbx_strand_id
1 'polypeptide(L)'
;MEHYQNSAAWKIALKRIQTAYETGSEKLDLSNLRLRSIPKEVSCLAGQLKALDIRNCTGLFNITHIADLTHLTELSLRENRQLSDLSPLLNLKLLITLDLSWCDALSDISILKNLPLLQKLDLSGCDSLINLSALEKLSQLQKLDFSASSALSDLSMLKNLHLLQQLDLSECEVLSDLSGLKNLHQLQQLNLAGCDALNDLSGLNNLSQLQQLDLCMCSALSDLSILKNLHLLQQLNLSRCDALNDLSELNNLTQLQELDLSWCKALSDLSGLNKLSKLQKLNLRGCDALSDLSELNNLTQLQELFLSGCDALSSISGLNEFPQLQQLYLEKCNALTDLSELNNLAQLQLLNLSECDALNNLSGIHNLAQLQQLSLRECCALNDLSALNNLPKLQELIIFTCDALSDLSGLDNLPQLRQLYLIDCGALSDLSGLNNLPKLQQLLLIGSVELKHLPKLTQLPNLEIVDLSGCKNLSPLLQCDLLTLINELPFLNTFRTRLSNTKITGVPEELTQNTYDLLALEDYYQALQQSGEATVNQQKLMILGNGRIGKTQLTRRLQGLPFDDTIPSTHGIQINVWQDNNRKNIYSWDFGGQDIYLGTHALFLDDRAVYCLLWHPDYEDEEVFCEDESGIPMKNHLLSYWLAYIDSIAGEKAPVIVCQSQCDSPSEVQKAPIPPNNFSWLQSLQISAKNNDLKRFKPSLNYAFEYQAERIGEIKLPKCWWAVVQKLLEQKLQHQKVVEKDVYLALCAQHQVSAPGSLLIYLHRCGLVFYKAGLFNDQLILDQAWALQGVYSLLERGTTLPVLQKQHGQFSQALLAELLWSDYKYSDNEQHLFLTMMRQCGVCFKVAEDSYIAPDCLPDRRDDDIQQRIELLQRGASAKIEVELNYAFLHEGSQRSILSAIGEQAGKHATYWRYGCCYYDNKHRTAVYLQCEANNQLSEDELGYYGHPGRIHLKIYSEQAHELVQHIIDSILQSHQLGKAPIVNWLKGQPMNLEEQEQGLPFAKLGEAKPTKPVPEVYFSYAWGKESDRHQKVCDDLYNYAKSFTKPVRDRNATNTGDSIRAFEQEIGQAKLVVVILSDKYLKSEHCMRELNYLYQSSLNNNQLFNQRICPFILPYDLNDPNDQGIQIDTIMGRLKYTKHWKSLFTELSNTIEELGAEVAGREAVSYQQELRTFMNNTNDMLTWLSDQIVTRDPRNYEETLKDLINRKSNI
;
A
#
# COMPACT_ATOMS: atom_id res chain seq x y z
N MET A 1 -14.11 26.84 30.92
CA MET A 1 -13.16 27.87 30.44
C MET A 1 -11.79 27.79 31.11
N GLU A 2 -11.71 27.63 32.44
CA GLU A 2 -10.40 27.64 33.15
C GLU A 2 -9.44 26.49 32.78
N HIS A 3 -9.95 25.33 32.33
CA HIS A 3 -9.09 24.20 31.92
C HIS A 3 -8.34 24.40 30.59
N TYR A 4 -8.80 25.28 29.69
CA TYR A 4 -8.18 25.53 28.37
C TYR A 4 -7.12 26.62 28.40
N GLN A 5 -7.26 27.60 29.31
CA GLN A 5 -6.30 28.70 29.51
C GLN A 5 -4.93 28.22 30.01
N ASN A 6 -4.82 26.95 30.43
CA ASN A 6 -3.58 26.31 30.86
C ASN A 6 -2.93 25.41 29.80
N SER A 7 -3.51 25.30 28.61
CA SER A 7 -2.95 24.50 27.51
C SER A 7 -1.65 25.11 26.97
N ALA A 8 -0.75 24.26 26.44
CA ALA A 8 0.49 24.72 25.82
C ALA A 8 0.22 25.69 24.66
N ALA A 9 -0.82 25.44 23.86
CA ALA A 9 -1.25 26.33 22.78
C ALA A 9 -1.67 27.72 23.29
N TRP A 10 -2.42 27.79 24.41
CA TRP A 10 -2.82 29.05 25.02
C TRP A 10 -1.62 29.84 25.56
N LYS A 11 -0.67 29.17 26.22
CA LYS A 11 0.57 29.80 26.70
C LYS A 11 1.43 30.34 25.56
N ILE A 12 1.50 29.61 24.45
CA ILE A 12 2.18 30.05 23.23
C ILE A 12 1.47 31.28 22.64
N ALA A 13 0.13 31.26 22.54
CA ALA A 13 -0.64 32.40 22.06
C ALA A 13 -0.40 33.65 22.90
N LEU A 14 -0.47 33.55 24.23
CA LEU A 14 -0.16 34.64 25.15
C LEU A 14 1.27 35.16 24.98
N LYS A 15 2.24 34.26 24.84
CA LYS A 15 3.64 34.65 24.59
C LYS A 15 3.78 35.40 23.26
N ARG A 16 3.14 34.94 22.19
CA ARG A 16 3.17 35.62 20.88
C ARG A 16 2.51 37.00 20.95
N ILE A 17 1.37 37.12 21.64
CA ILE A 17 0.69 38.40 21.88
C ILE A 17 1.60 39.35 22.67
N GLN A 18 2.21 38.87 23.76
CA GLN A 18 3.10 39.68 24.59
C GLN A 18 4.33 40.14 23.81
N THR A 19 4.97 39.24 23.05
CA THR A 19 6.10 39.62 22.18
C THR A 19 5.67 40.64 21.14
N ALA A 20 4.52 40.49 20.50
CA ALA A 20 4.02 41.48 19.55
C ALA A 20 3.78 42.85 20.21
N TYR A 21 3.30 42.88 21.46
CA TYR A 21 3.11 44.11 22.22
C TYR A 21 4.45 44.78 22.57
N GLU A 22 5.40 44.01 23.10
CA GLU A 22 6.72 44.52 23.50
C GLU A 22 7.56 45.01 22.32
N THR A 23 7.40 44.38 21.15
CA THR A 23 8.16 44.72 19.94
C THR A 23 7.48 45.77 19.06
N GLY A 24 6.24 46.16 19.36
CA GLY A 24 5.47 47.05 18.50
C GLY A 24 5.11 46.43 17.14
N SER A 25 5.01 45.09 17.05
CA SER A 25 4.72 44.39 15.79
C SER A 25 3.33 44.72 15.25
N GLU A 26 3.24 45.10 13.98
CA GLU A 26 1.97 45.31 13.28
C GLU A 26 1.33 44.00 12.80
N LYS A 27 2.03 42.86 12.95
CA LYS A 27 1.56 41.52 12.54
C LYS A 27 1.59 40.54 13.70
N LEU A 28 0.56 39.70 13.79
CA LEU A 28 0.47 38.65 14.78
C LEU A 28 0.02 37.35 14.11
N ASP A 29 0.79 36.29 14.34
CA ASP A 29 0.49 34.95 13.86
C ASP A 29 0.12 34.05 15.04
N LEU A 30 -1.13 33.60 15.06
CA LEU A 30 -1.69 32.61 15.98
C LEU A 30 -2.08 31.30 15.28
N SER A 31 -1.63 31.10 14.03
CA SER A 31 -1.93 29.92 13.22
C SER A 31 -1.44 28.61 13.83
N ASN A 32 -2.10 27.51 13.45
CA ASN A 32 -1.78 26.12 13.82
C ASN A 32 -1.74 25.87 15.34
N LEU A 33 -2.35 26.77 16.11
CA LEU A 33 -2.54 26.60 17.53
C LEU A 33 -3.90 25.92 17.75
N ARG A 34 -3.97 24.95 18.66
CA ARG A 34 -5.25 24.28 19.00
C ARG A 34 -6.14 25.17 19.88
N LEU A 35 -6.34 26.41 19.46
CA LEU A 35 -7.16 27.41 20.14
C LEU A 35 -8.64 27.11 19.89
N ARG A 36 -9.45 27.28 20.94
CA ARG A 36 -10.90 27.24 20.86
C ARG A 36 -11.54 28.63 20.90
N SER A 37 -10.82 29.56 21.49
CA SER A 37 -11.12 30.99 21.48
C SER A 37 -9.82 31.78 21.40
N ILE A 38 -9.92 33.05 21.01
CA ILE A 38 -8.77 33.97 21.01
C ILE A 38 -8.58 34.53 22.43
N PRO A 39 -7.35 34.65 22.96
CA PRO A 39 -7.12 35.28 24.25
C PRO A 39 -7.57 36.74 24.27
N LYS A 40 -8.27 37.16 25.33
CA LYS A 40 -8.70 38.56 25.53
C LYS A 40 -7.51 39.54 25.55
N GLU A 41 -6.33 39.04 25.89
CA GLU A 41 -5.09 39.79 25.90
C GLU A 41 -4.73 40.32 24.52
N VAL A 42 -5.26 39.75 23.42
CA VAL A 42 -5.07 40.29 22.07
C VAL A 42 -5.53 41.75 21.97
N SER A 43 -6.53 42.16 22.76
CA SER A 43 -7.02 43.54 22.79
C SER A 43 -5.97 44.55 23.27
N CYS A 44 -4.86 44.12 23.91
CA CYS A 44 -3.76 45.03 24.25
C CYS A 44 -3.02 45.56 23.00
N LEU A 45 -3.18 44.87 21.86
CA LEU A 45 -2.64 45.26 20.56
C LEU A 45 -3.61 46.15 19.78
N ALA A 46 -4.74 46.55 20.37
CA ALA A 46 -5.70 47.44 19.75
C ALA A 46 -5.04 48.78 19.35
N GLY A 47 -5.24 49.17 18.08
CA GLY A 47 -4.61 50.36 17.49
C GLY A 47 -3.21 50.15 16.91
N GLN A 48 -2.54 49.04 17.21
CA GLN A 48 -1.23 48.68 16.66
C GLN A 48 -1.35 47.65 15.53
N LEU A 49 -2.17 46.60 15.75
CA LEU A 49 -2.19 45.43 14.87
C LEU A 49 -2.91 45.72 13.54
N LYS A 50 -2.24 45.40 12.42
CA LYS A 50 -2.77 45.53 11.06
C LYS A 50 -3.03 44.18 10.39
N ALA A 51 -2.27 43.14 10.74
CA ALA A 51 -2.47 41.79 10.21
C ALA A 51 -2.58 40.74 11.32
N LEU A 52 -3.60 39.89 11.24
CA LEU A 52 -3.82 38.78 12.15
C LEU A 52 -4.05 37.48 11.38
N ASP A 53 -3.22 36.48 11.64
CA ASP A 53 -3.35 35.14 11.07
C ASP A 53 -3.77 34.15 12.16
N ILE A 54 -4.89 33.46 11.96
CA ILE A 54 -5.42 32.45 12.89
C ILE A 54 -5.81 31.19 12.10
N ARG A 55 -5.08 30.87 11.03
CA ARG A 55 -5.41 29.68 10.22
C ARG A 55 -5.22 28.37 10.97
N ASN A 56 -5.98 27.35 10.58
CA ASN A 56 -5.87 25.97 11.06
C ASN A 56 -5.91 25.83 12.60
N CYS A 57 -6.77 26.62 13.25
CA CYS A 57 -7.10 26.44 14.65
C CYS A 57 -8.39 25.62 14.73
N THR A 58 -8.35 24.33 14.36
CA THR A 58 -9.53 23.47 14.08
C THR A 58 -10.62 23.38 15.17
N GLY A 59 -10.35 23.83 16.39
CA GLY A 59 -11.34 23.93 17.47
C GLY A 59 -11.90 25.34 17.72
N LEU A 60 -11.49 26.34 16.92
CA LEU A 60 -11.83 27.74 17.08
C LEU A 60 -13.27 27.97 16.64
N PHE A 61 -14.11 28.37 17.60
CA PHE A 61 -15.51 28.75 17.34
C PHE A 61 -15.82 30.16 17.85
N ASN A 62 -14.95 30.75 18.69
CA ASN A 62 -15.17 32.07 19.29
C ASN A 62 -14.01 33.02 18.99
N ILE A 63 -14.32 34.07 18.22
CA ILE A 63 -13.39 35.13 17.84
C ILE A 63 -13.75 36.50 18.43
N THR A 64 -14.64 36.57 19.41
CA THR A 64 -15.20 37.82 19.97
C THR A 64 -14.18 38.92 20.28
N HIS A 65 -13.00 38.54 20.81
CA HIS A 65 -11.95 39.48 21.20
C HIS A 65 -11.23 40.17 20.04
N ILE A 66 -11.44 39.78 18.78
CA ILE A 66 -10.92 40.54 17.63
C ILE A 66 -11.70 41.83 17.37
N ALA A 67 -12.91 41.97 17.94
CA ALA A 67 -13.76 43.13 17.70
C ALA A 67 -13.10 44.46 18.12
N ASP A 68 -12.14 44.40 19.05
CA ASP A 68 -11.37 45.56 19.53
C ASP A 68 -10.25 45.98 18.55
N LEU A 69 -9.87 45.10 17.62
CA LEU A 69 -8.73 45.27 16.70
C LEU A 69 -9.13 46.08 15.45
N THR A 70 -9.74 47.24 15.66
CA THR A 70 -10.36 48.08 14.62
C THR A 70 -9.42 48.58 13.52
N HIS A 71 -8.10 48.47 13.71
CA HIS A 71 -7.07 48.85 12.74
C HIS A 71 -6.60 47.70 11.84
N LEU A 72 -7.19 46.50 11.97
CA LEU A 72 -6.88 45.37 11.11
C LEU A 72 -7.24 45.67 9.65
N THR A 73 -6.25 45.46 8.78
CA THR A 73 -6.37 45.49 7.32
C THR A 73 -6.33 44.10 6.72
N GLU A 74 -5.75 43.12 7.43
CA GLU A 74 -5.62 41.72 6.97
C GLU A 74 -6.03 40.74 8.08
N LEU A 75 -6.91 39.80 7.75
CA LEU A 75 -7.35 38.74 8.67
C LEU A 75 -7.46 37.41 7.91
N SER A 76 -6.77 36.38 8.40
CA SER A 76 -6.98 35.00 7.94
C SER A 76 -7.58 34.14 9.06
N LEU A 77 -8.70 33.53 8.76
CA LEU A 77 -9.45 32.58 9.57
C LEU A 77 -9.57 31.22 8.87
N ARG A 78 -8.73 30.97 7.86
CA ARG A 78 -8.70 29.73 7.07
C ARG A 78 -8.70 28.45 7.92
N GLU A 79 -9.39 27.42 7.45
CA GLU A 79 -9.43 26.08 8.04
C GLU A 79 -9.95 26.04 9.49
N ASN A 80 -10.66 27.09 9.94
CA ASN A 80 -11.38 27.08 11.21
C ASN A 80 -12.77 26.50 11.01
N ARG A 81 -12.82 25.18 10.78
CA ARG A 81 -14.04 24.44 10.41
C ARG A 81 -15.21 24.52 11.38
N GLN A 82 -14.98 24.95 12.63
CA GLN A 82 -16.03 25.14 13.65
C GLN A 82 -16.53 26.59 13.75
N LEU A 83 -15.93 27.52 13.00
CA LEU A 83 -16.32 28.92 13.03
C LEU A 83 -17.63 29.13 12.26
N SER A 84 -18.66 29.56 12.97
CA SER A 84 -19.97 29.88 12.38
C SER A 84 -20.39 31.34 12.56
N ASP A 85 -19.84 32.05 13.56
CA ASP A 85 -20.20 33.42 13.90
C ASP A 85 -19.13 34.43 13.46
N LEU A 86 -19.51 35.30 12.52
CA LEU A 86 -18.68 36.41 12.03
C LEU A 86 -19.11 37.78 12.61
N SER A 87 -20.05 37.82 13.55
CA SER A 87 -20.49 39.06 14.21
C SER A 87 -19.34 39.91 14.80
N PRO A 88 -18.22 39.34 15.30
CA PRO A 88 -17.10 40.13 15.79
C PRO A 88 -16.40 40.97 14.72
N LEU A 89 -16.59 40.68 13.43
CA LEU A 89 -16.04 41.47 12.33
C LEU A 89 -16.75 42.82 12.12
N LEU A 90 -17.91 43.05 12.75
CA LEU A 90 -18.76 44.23 12.51
C LEU A 90 -18.01 45.57 12.56
N ASN A 91 -17.04 45.69 13.47
CA ASN A 91 -16.30 46.93 13.73
C ASN A 91 -14.98 47.05 12.94
N LEU A 92 -14.58 46.04 12.17
CA LEU A 92 -13.31 46.01 11.43
C LEU A 92 -13.41 46.76 10.09
N LYS A 93 -13.76 48.04 10.14
CA LYS A 93 -14.05 48.87 8.94
C LYS A 93 -12.86 49.09 8.01
N LEU A 94 -11.65 48.86 8.51
CA LEU A 94 -10.40 49.01 7.76
C LEU A 94 -9.93 47.73 7.07
N LEU A 95 -10.69 46.64 7.16
CA LEU A 95 -10.31 45.35 6.59
C LEU A 95 -10.27 45.40 5.05
N ILE A 96 -9.13 45.03 4.48
CA ILE A 96 -8.83 45.00 3.04
C ILE A 96 -8.78 43.55 2.56
N THR A 97 -8.20 42.65 3.35
CA THR A 97 -8.07 41.22 3.02
C THR A 97 -8.73 40.38 4.11
N LEU A 98 -9.62 39.48 3.70
CA LEU A 98 -10.27 38.50 4.57
C LEU A 98 -10.21 37.12 3.93
N ASP A 99 -9.66 36.16 4.65
CA ASP A 99 -9.59 34.77 4.23
C ASP A 99 -10.42 33.92 5.19
N LEU A 100 -11.51 33.34 4.66
CA LEU A 100 -12.46 32.47 5.35
C LEU A 100 -12.47 31.05 4.74
N SER A 101 -11.47 30.71 3.93
CA SER A 101 -11.42 29.42 3.23
C SER A 101 -11.54 28.23 4.18
N TRP A 102 -12.21 27.16 3.75
CA TRP A 102 -12.40 25.91 4.50
C TRP A 102 -13.00 26.13 5.91
N CYS A 103 -13.92 27.07 6.04
CA CYS A 103 -14.72 27.29 7.24
C CYS A 103 -16.07 26.56 7.14
N ASP A 104 -16.06 25.22 7.21
CA ASP A 104 -17.19 24.35 6.89
C ASP A 104 -18.50 24.67 7.66
N ALA A 105 -18.42 25.20 8.88
CA ALA A 105 -19.59 25.58 9.69
C ALA A 105 -20.18 26.96 9.34
N LEU A 106 -19.53 27.71 8.45
CA LEU A 106 -19.95 29.05 8.06
C LEU A 106 -21.13 28.98 7.08
N SER A 107 -22.29 29.48 7.50
CA SER A 107 -23.51 29.52 6.67
C SER A 107 -24.06 30.92 6.43
N ASP A 108 -23.65 31.91 7.25
CA ASP A 108 -24.08 33.30 7.12
C ASP A 108 -22.89 34.26 6.99
N ILE A 109 -22.81 34.94 5.84
CA ILE A 109 -21.83 35.99 5.55
C ILE A 109 -22.47 37.39 5.47
N SER A 110 -23.70 37.55 5.94
CA SER A 110 -24.46 38.80 5.87
C SER A 110 -23.77 39.99 6.53
N ILE A 111 -22.85 39.73 7.47
CA ILE A 111 -22.04 40.75 8.14
C ILE A 111 -21.06 41.44 7.19
N LEU A 112 -20.58 40.74 6.16
CA LEU A 112 -19.52 41.23 5.27
C LEU A 112 -19.94 42.50 4.55
N LYS A 113 -21.24 42.72 4.28
CA LYS A 113 -21.80 43.96 3.71
C LYS A 113 -21.39 45.24 4.45
N ASN A 114 -20.94 45.10 5.71
CA ASN A 114 -20.52 46.20 6.58
C ASN A 114 -19.00 46.48 6.53
N LEU A 115 -18.24 45.83 5.65
CA LEU A 115 -16.79 45.97 5.46
C LEU A 115 -16.50 46.74 4.15
N PRO A 116 -16.52 48.09 4.17
CA PRO A 116 -16.56 48.88 2.94
C PRO A 116 -15.24 48.95 2.16
N LEU A 117 -14.12 48.58 2.80
CA LEU A 117 -12.78 48.64 2.19
C LEU A 117 -12.27 47.27 1.71
N LEU A 118 -13.09 46.22 1.79
CA LEU A 118 -12.66 44.87 1.47
C LEU A 118 -12.35 44.75 -0.03
N GLN A 119 -11.11 44.38 -0.35
CA GLN A 119 -10.59 44.22 -1.71
C GLN A 119 -10.28 42.76 -2.05
N LYS A 120 -9.97 41.91 -1.06
CA LYS A 120 -9.67 40.49 -1.25
C LYS A 120 -10.50 39.65 -0.29
N LEU A 121 -11.23 38.69 -0.83
CA LEU A 121 -12.07 37.78 -0.06
C LEU A 121 -11.87 36.35 -0.57
N ASP A 122 -11.54 35.43 0.34
CA ASP A 122 -11.45 33.99 0.05
C ASP A 122 -12.57 33.25 0.80
N LEU A 123 -13.43 32.58 0.04
CA LEU A 123 -14.55 31.75 0.50
C LEU A 123 -14.42 30.31 -0.03
N SER A 124 -13.23 29.90 -0.49
CA SER A 124 -13.01 28.55 -1.04
C SER A 124 -13.37 27.46 -0.03
N GLY A 125 -13.90 26.33 -0.51
CA GLY A 125 -14.27 25.17 0.30
C GLY A 125 -15.35 25.43 1.38
N CYS A 126 -16.14 26.50 1.26
CA CYS A 126 -17.20 26.84 2.22
C CYS A 126 -18.58 26.30 1.78
N ASP A 127 -18.73 24.97 1.73
CA ASP A 127 -19.92 24.29 1.18
C ASP A 127 -21.25 24.60 1.89
N SER A 128 -21.21 25.09 3.13
CA SER A 128 -22.42 25.43 3.91
C SER A 128 -23.03 26.79 3.55
N LEU A 129 -22.40 27.58 2.66
CA LEU A 129 -22.88 28.89 2.24
C LEU A 129 -24.05 28.78 1.26
N ILE A 130 -25.26 29.12 1.71
CA ILE A 130 -26.47 29.08 0.88
C ILE A 130 -26.85 30.49 0.38
N ASN A 131 -26.54 31.54 1.15
CA ASN A 131 -26.94 32.92 0.84
C ASN A 131 -25.74 33.84 0.64
N LEU A 132 -25.49 34.21 -0.62
CA LEU A 132 -24.35 35.02 -1.05
C LEU A 132 -24.73 36.50 -1.36
N SER A 133 -25.95 36.92 -1.03
CA SER A 133 -26.47 38.27 -1.31
C SER A 133 -25.67 39.39 -0.65
N ALA A 134 -24.92 39.10 0.42
CA ALA A 134 -24.05 40.05 1.10
C ALA A 134 -22.97 40.63 0.18
N LEU A 135 -22.52 39.84 -0.80
CA LEU A 135 -21.46 40.21 -1.74
C LEU A 135 -21.88 41.33 -2.68
N GLU A 136 -23.17 41.48 -2.98
CA GLU A 136 -23.67 42.55 -3.87
C GLU A 136 -23.30 43.97 -3.39
N LYS A 137 -22.95 44.13 -2.11
CA LYS A 137 -22.58 45.41 -1.48
C LYS A 137 -21.07 45.66 -1.43
N LEU A 138 -20.25 44.67 -1.75
CA LEU A 138 -18.79 44.73 -1.63
C LEU A 138 -18.11 45.28 -2.89
N SER A 139 -18.51 46.48 -3.34
CA SER A 139 -18.09 47.04 -4.63
C SER A 139 -16.59 47.38 -4.75
N GLN A 140 -15.81 47.26 -3.67
CA GLN A 140 -14.36 47.46 -3.67
C GLN A 140 -13.57 46.16 -3.93
N LEU A 141 -14.23 45.00 -4.04
CA LEU A 141 -13.56 43.73 -4.28
C LEU A 141 -12.79 43.72 -5.61
N GLN A 142 -11.53 43.31 -5.52
CA GLN A 142 -10.59 43.12 -6.62
C GLN A 142 -10.21 41.65 -6.79
N LYS A 143 -10.22 40.85 -5.71
CA LYS A 143 -9.98 39.40 -5.75
C LYS A 143 -11.06 38.66 -4.97
N LEU A 144 -11.59 37.61 -5.56
CA LEU A 144 -12.60 36.76 -4.96
C LEU A 144 -12.30 35.30 -5.29
N ASP A 145 -12.30 34.44 -4.28
CA ASP A 145 -12.08 33.00 -4.43
C ASP A 145 -13.29 32.23 -3.90
N PHE A 146 -13.83 31.37 -4.76
CA PHE A 146 -14.94 30.45 -4.50
C PHE A 146 -14.57 29.01 -4.86
N SER A 147 -13.28 28.71 -5.07
CA SER A 147 -12.84 27.38 -5.47
C SER A 147 -13.34 26.28 -4.51
N ALA A 148 -13.60 25.09 -5.05
CA ALA A 148 -14.16 23.95 -4.32
C ALA A 148 -15.50 24.25 -3.62
N SER A 149 -16.31 25.17 -4.15
CA SER A 149 -17.69 25.41 -3.69
C SER A 149 -18.66 24.56 -4.48
N SER A 150 -18.77 23.28 -4.12
CA SER A 150 -19.48 22.24 -4.88
C SER A 150 -20.97 22.53 -5.14
N ALA A 151 -21.60 23.37 -4.32
CA ALA A 151 -23.01 23.75 -4.45
C ALA A 151 -23.27 25.05 -5.24
N LEU A 152 -22.21 25.77 -5.65
CA LEU A 152 -22.34 27.08 -6.29
C LEU A 152 -22.84 26.96 -7.74
N SER A 153 -24.07 27.40 -7.99
CA SER A 153 -24.71 27.37 -9.33
C SER A 153 -25.16 28.73 -9.85
N ASP A 154 -25.38 29.73 -8.97
CA ASP A 154 -25.82 31.08 -9.35
C ASP A 154 -24.73 32.12 -9.06
N LEU A 155 -24.37 32.89 -10.08
CA LEU A 155 -23.38 33.97 -10.01
C LEU A 155 -24.02 35.38 -10.03
N SER A 156 -25.34 35.48 -9.94
CA SER A 156 -26.08 36.74 -10.07
C SER A 156 -25.69 37.82 -9.04
N MET A 157 -25.16 37.42 -7.88
CA MET A 157 -24.66 38.33 -6.85
C MET A 157 -23.39 39.09 -7.26
N LEU A 158 -22.64 38.61 -8.26
CA LEU A 158 -21.40 39.23 -8.71
C LEU A 158 -21.63 40.47 -9.59
N LYS A 159 -22.86 40.69 -10.07
CA LYS A 159 -23.21 41.70 -11.10
C LYS A 159 -22.75 43.14 -10.82
N ASN A 160 -22.49 43.50 -9.55
CA ASN A 160 -22.10 44.84 -9.10
C ASN A 160 -20.60 44.98 -8.76
N LEU A 161 -19.80 43.90 -8.87
CA LEU A 161 -18.39 43.88 -8.49
C LEU A 161 -17.47 44.37 -9.62
N HIS A 162 -17.71 45.59 -10.12
CA HIS A 162 -17.06 46.11 -11.33
C HIS A 162 -15.54 46.32 -11.22
N LEU A 163 -14.97 46.27 -10.02
CA LEU A 163 -13.53 46.39 -9.76
C LEU A 163 -12.81 45.03 -9.66
N LEU A 164 -13.54 43.91 -9.84
CA LEU A 164 -12.97 42.58 -9.71
C LEU A 164 -11.96 42.32 -10.84
N GLN A 165 -10.75 41.93 -10.45
CA GLN A 165 -9.60 41.64 -11.32
C GLN A 165 -9.25 40.15 -11.34
N GLN A 166 -9.51 39.43 -10.24
CA GLN A 166 -9.24 38.00 -10.14
C GLN A 166 -10.45 37.29 -9.54
N LEU A 167 -10.87 36.20 -10.18
CA LEU A 167 -11.96 35.36 -9.75
C LEU A 167 -11.56 33.90 -9.89
N ASP A 168 -11.63 33.15 -8.79
CA ASP A 168 -11.48 31.70 -8.81
C ASP A 168 -12.82 31.02 -8.55
N LEU A 169 -13.25 30.19 -9.49
CA LEU A 169 -14.46 29.38 -9.47
C LEU A 169 -14.13 27.90 -9.76
N SER A 170 -12.87 27.50 -9.59
CA SER A 170 -12.46 26.11 -9.85
C SER A 170 -13.17 25.11 -8.95
N GLU A 171 -13.35 23.89 -9.42
CA GLU A 171 -14.04 22.79 -8.71
C GLU A 171 -15.48 23.15 -8.29
N CYS A 172 -16.14 24.09 -8.97
CA CYS A 172 -17.57 24.36 -8.84
C CYS A 172 -18.36 23.45 -9.79
N GLU A 173 -18.41 22.14 -9.48
CA GLU A 173 -18.89 21.08 -10.38
C GLU A 173 -20.29 21.31 -10.98
N VAL A 174 -21.19 21.98 -10.25
CA VAL A 174 -22.58 22.25 -10.68
C VAL A 174 -22.75 23.56 -11.45
N LEU A 175 -21.69 24.35 -11.61
CA LEU A 175 -21.75 25.65 -12.27
C LEU A 175 -21.91 25.49 -13.78
N SER A 176 -23.04 25.94 -14.33
CA SER A 176 -23.32 25.88 -15.76
C SER A 176 -23.62 27.23 -16.41
N ASP A 177 -23.91 28.28 -15.63
CA ASP A 177 -24.29 29.62 -16.14
C ASP A 177 -23.28 30.70 -15.71
N LEU A 178 -22.60 31.30 -16.68
CA LEU A 178 -21.64 32.39 -16.49
C LEU A 178 -22.24 33.79 -16.69
N SER A 179 -23.56 33.91 -16.90
CA SER A 179 -24.21 35.19 -17.21
C SER A 179 -24.04 36.27 -16.12
N GLY A 180 -23.79 35.85 -14.88
CA GLY A 180 -23.45 36.72 -13.75
C GLY A 180 -22.14 37.50 -13.93
N LEU A 181 -21.22 37.02 -14.78
CA LEU A 181 -19.90 37.61 -15.01
C LEU A 181 -19.90 38.77 -16.03
N LYS A 182 -20.97 38.93 -16.82
CA LYS A 182 -20.99 39.80 -18.01
C LYS A 182 -20.61 41.28 -17.80
N ASN A 183 -20.69 41.77 -16.56
CA ASN A 183 -20.41 43.17 -16.18
C ASN A 183 -19.04 43.37 -15.50
N LEU A 184 -18.21 42.33 -15.39
CA LEU A 184 -16.93 42.34 -14.70
C LEU A 184 -15.80 42.80 -15.62
N HIS A 185 -15.93 43.98 -16.22
CA HIS A 185 -15.03 44.45 -17.29
C HIS A 185 -13.56 44.66 -16.89
N GLN A 186 -13.22 44.62 -15.60
CA GLN A 186 -11.85 44.73 -15.10
C GLN A 186 -11.18 43.37 -14.84
N LEU A 187 -11.89 42.26 -15.08
CA LEU A 187 -11.37 40.92 -14.80
C LEU A 187 -10.16 40.61 -15.69
N GLN A 188 -9.06 40.22 -15.05
CA GLN A 188 -7.78 39.89 -15.66
C GLN A 188 -7.43 38.41 -15.53
N GLN A 189 -7.87 37.75 -14.45
CA GLN A 189 -7.64 36.33 -14.21
C GLN A 189 -8.95 35.65 -13.83
N LEU A 190 -9.26 34.55 -14.51
CA LEU A 190 -10.43 33.73 -14.25
C LEU A 190 -10.04 32.25 -14.24
N ASN A 191 -10.30 31.57 -13.14
CA ASN A 191 -10.12 30.12 -13.03
C ASN A 191 -11.49 29.43 -12.97
N LEU A 192 -11.75 28.54 -13.92
CA LEU A 192 -12.94 27.72 -14.06
C LEU A 192 -12.59 26.23 -14.16
N ALA A 193 -11.38 25.84 -13.73
CA ALA A 193 -10.93 24.45 -13.80
C ALA A 193 -11.89 23.51 -13.04
N GLY A 194 -12.20 22.33 -13.57
CA GLY A 194 -13.07 21.34 -12.92
C GLY A 194 -14.55 21.74 -12.84
N CYS A 195 -15.02 22.68 -13.67
CA CYS A 195 -16.45 22.99 -13.82
C CYS A 195 -17.10 22.08 -14.86
N ASP A 196 -17.27 20.79 -14.53
CA ASP A 196 -17.70 19.74 -15.48
C ASP A 196 -19.05 20.01 -16.16
N ALA A 197 -19.96 20.74 -15.50
CA ALA A 197 -21.27 21.10 -16.06
C ALA A 197 -21.22 22.27 -17.07
N LEU A 198 -20.07 22.93 -17.22
CA LEU A 198 -19.91 24.12 -18.06
C LEU A 198 -19.81 23.75 -19.55
N ASN A 199 -20.80 24.19 -20.33
CA ASN A 199 -20.83 24.00 -21.79
C ASN A 199 -21.02 25.29 -22.61
N ASP A 200 -21.30 26.42 -21.95
CA ASP A 200 -21.52 27.72 -22.59
C ASP A 200 -20.61 28.80 -21.97
N LEU A 201 -19.77 29.43 -22.81
CA LEU A 201 -18.87 30.51 -22.43
C LEU A 201 -19.43 31.92 -22.72
N SER A 202 -20.69 32.04 -23.15
CA SER A 202 -21.31 33.33 -23.55
C SER A 202 -21.20 34.44 -22.50
N GLY A 203 -21.18 34.07 -21.21
CA GLY A 203 -20.96 34.99 -20.09
C GLY A 203 -19.63 35.74 -20.13
N LEU A 204 -18.62 35.23 -20.86
CA LEU A 204 -17.28 35.82 -20.97
C LEU A 204 -17.17 36.89 -22.06
N ASN A 205 -18.20 37.08 -22.89
CA ASN A 205 -18.11 37.86 -24.14
C ASN A 205 -17.58 39.30 -23.99
N ASN A 206 -17.77 39.93 -22.83
CA ASN A 206 -17.40 41.32 -22.58
C ASN A 206 -16.19 41.49 -21.64
N LEU A 207 -15.46 40.41 -21.34
CA LEU A 207 -14.32 40.40 -20.42
C LEU A 207 -13.00 40.70 -21.14
N SER A 208 -12.96 41.80 -21.89
CA SER A 208 -11.84 42.12 -22.80
C SER A 208 -10.51 42.44 -22.12
N GLN A 209 -10.47 42.56 -20.78
CA GLN A 209 -9.25 42.76 -19.99
C GLN A 209 -8.61 41.44 -19.52
N LEU A 210 -9.21 40.29 -19.85
CA LEU A 210 -8.74 38.99 -19.39
C LEU A 210 -7.36 38.67 -19.99
N GLN A 211 -6.42 38.30 -19.12
CA GLN A 211 -5.03 37.93 -19.43
C GLN A 211 -4.74 36.46 -19.12
N GLN A 212 -5.45 35.86 -18.16
CA GLN A 212 -5.32 34.44 -17.82
C GLN A 212 -6.70 33.80 -17.70
N LEU A 213 -6.89 32.65 -18.34
CA LEU A 213 -8.10 31.85 -18.28
C LEU A 213 -7.74 30.38 -18.10
N ASP A 214 -8.26 29.76 -17.05
CA ASP A 214 -8.14 28.32 -16.84
C ASP A 214 -9.51 27.65 -17.03
N LEU A 215 -9.58 26.70 -17.95
CA LEU A 215 -10.74 25.87 -18.30
C LEU A 215 -10.38 24.37 -18.24
N CYS A 216 -9.34 24.01 -17.49
CA CYS A 216 -8.90 22.63 -17.29
C CYS A 216 -10.05 21.73 -16.84
N MET A 217 -10.14 20.51 -17.37
CA MET A 217 -11.17 19.52 -17.01
C MET A 217 -12.62 19.95 -17.30
N CYS A 218 -12.86 21.00 -18.10
CA CYS A 218 -14.21 21.33 -18.58
C CYS A 218 -14.66 20.37 -19.71
N SER A 219 -14.89 19.09 -19.37
CA SER A 219 -15.10 18.01 -20.34
C SER A 219 -16.30 18.17 -21.29
N ALA A 220 -17.32 18.94 -20.89
CA ALA A 220 -18.50 19.24 -21.72
C ALA A 220 -18.28 20.39 -22.72
N LEU A 221 -17.14 21.09 -22.66
CA LEU A 221 -16.85 22.26 -23.47
C LEU A 221 -16.44 21.85 -24.90
N SER A 222 -17.20 22.31 -25.90
CA SER A 222 -16.91 22.08 -27.32
C SER A 222 -16.88 23.36 -28.18
N ASP A 223 -17.53 24.44 -27.74
CA ASP A 223 -17.57 25.71 -28.47
C ASP A 223 -16.65 26.77 -27.83
N LEU A 224 -15.60 27.15 -28.56
CA LEU A 224 -14.63 28.19 -28.15
C LEU A 224 -14.88 29.56 -28.80
N SER A 225 -15.98 29.74 -29.53
CA SER A 225 -16.23 30.92 -30.37
C SER A 225 -16.21 32.25 -29.64
N ILE A 226 -16.48 32.26 -28.32
CA ILE A 226 -16.43 33.46 -27.49
C ILE A 226 -15.00 33.91 -27.20
N LEU A 227 -14.03 32.98 -27.17
CA LEU A 227 -12.64 33.29 -26.85
C LEU A 227 -12.03 34.29 -27.84
N LYS A 228 -12.50 34.34 -29.09
CA LYS A 228 -12.00 35.29 -30.09
C LYS A 228 -12.06 36.76 -29.68
N ASN A 229 -12.94 37.11 -28.73
CA ASN A 229 -13.11 38.47 -28.23
C ASN A 229 -12.12 38.83 -27.10
N LEU A 230 -11.36 37.85 -26.57
CA LEU A 230 -10.44 38.01 -25.44
C LEU A 230 -9.02 38.33 -25.90
N HIS A 231 -8.85 39.41 -26.67
CA HIS A 231 -7.60 39.73 -27.39
C HIS A 231 -6.36 39.98 -26.51
N LEU A 232 -6.53 40.20 -25.20
CA LEU A 232 -5.43 40.43 -24.25
C LEU A 232 -4.96 39.16 -23.53
N LEU A 233 -5.55 38.00 -23.84
CA LEU A 233 -5.21 36.73 -23.21
C LEU A 233 -3.74 36.36 -23.47
N GLN A 234 -3.01 36.05 -22.41
CA GLN A 234 -1.60 35.66 -22.39
C GLN A 234 -1.41 34.21 -21.97
N GLN A 235 -2.26 33.68 -21.09
CA GLN A 235 -2.24 32.29 -20.66
C GLN A 235 -3.63 31.67 -20.78
N LEU A 236 -3.70 30.48 -21.38
CA LEU A 236 -4.94 29.72 -21.55
C LEU A 236 -4.68 28.25 -21.25
N ASN A 237 -5.45 27.68 -20.32
CA ASN A 237 -5.43 26.25 -20.04
C ASN A 237 -6.76 25.63 -20.50
N LEU A 238 -6.66 24.68 -21.43
CA LEU A 238 -7.76 23.89 -22.00
C LEU A 238 -7.47 22.39 -21.84
N SER A 239 -6.59 22.01 -20.91
CA SER A 239 -6.22 20.61 -20.70
C SER A 239 -7.41 19.75 -20.25
N ARG A 240 -7.44 18.49 -20.67
CA ARG A 240 -8.53 17.52 -20.38
C ARG A 240 -9.92 17.99 -20.85
N CYS A 241 -9.99 18.83 -21.88
CA CYS A 241 -11.22 19.15 -22.58
C CYS A 241 -11.46 18.12 -23.70
N ASP A 242 -11.87 16.90 -23.33
CA ASP A 242 -11.91 15.73 -24.23
C ASP A 242 -12.78 15.90 -25.50
N ALA A 243 -13.78 16.78 -25.46
CA ALA A 243 -14.65 17.08 -26.60
C ALA A 243 -14.06 18.08 -27.61
N LEU A 244 -12.90 18.68 -27.30
CA LEU A 244 -12.28 19.73 -28.12
C LEU A 244 -11.57 19.14 -29.34
N ASN A 245 -12.02 19.52 -30.54
CA ASN A 245 -11.41 19.10 -31.81
C ASN A 245 -11.13 20.25 -32.80
N ASP A 246 -11.71 21.43 -32.59
CA ASP A 246 -11.55 22.61 -33.45
C ASP A 246 -10.94 23.77 -32.65
N LEU A 247 -9.75 24.19 -33.07
CA LEU A 247 -9.00 25.30 -32.46
C LEU A 247 -9.11 26.60 -33.27
N SER A 248 -9.88 26.65 -34.35
CA SER A 248 -9.90 27.75 -35.33
C SER A 248 -10.16 29.12 -34.71
N GLU A 249 -10.94 29.17 -33.64
CA GLU A 249 -11.30 30.41 -32.92
C GLU A 249 -10.15 30.97 -32.06
N LEU A 250 -9.14 30.17 -31.72
CA LEU A 250 -7.95 30.60 -30.99
C LEU A 250 -7.05 31.52 -31.82
N ASN A 251 -7.15 31.49 -33.16
CA ASN A 251 -6.36 32.30 -34.08
C ASN A 251 -6.39 33.83 -33.81
N ASN A 252 -7.40 34.30 -33.07
CA ASN A 252 -7.55 35.72 -32.74
C ASN A 252 -6.80 36.13 -31.46
N LEU A 253 -6.28 35.17 -30.68
CA LEU A 253 -5.60 35.36 -29.40
C LEU A 253 -4.11 35.69 -29.57
N THR A 254 -3.79 36.66 -30.42
CA THR A 254 -2.40 36.96 -30.85
C THR A 254 -1.44 37.42 -29.73
N GLN A 255 -1.94 37.63 -28.50
CA GLN A 255 -1.12 37.96 -27.32
C GLN A 255 -0.75 36.74 -26.48
N LEU A 256 -1.23 35.54 -26.83
CA LEU A 256 -1.01 34.31 -26.06
C LEU A 256 0.47 33.94 -26.02
N GLN A 257 0.96 33.64 -24.82
CA GLN A 257 2.33 33.25 -24.48
C GLN A 257 2.39 31.81 -23.98
N GLU A 258 1.36 31.34 -23.26
CA GLU A 258 1.27 29.97 -22.76
C GLU A 258 -0.08 29.35 -23.11
N LEU A 259 -0.04 28.14 -23.65
CA LEU A 259 -1.22 27.36 -24.00
C LEU A 259 -1.05 25.92 -23.53
N ASP A 260 -2.00 25.44 -22.72
CA ASP A 260 -2.07 24.03 -22.34
C ASP A 260 -3.29 23.37 -23.01
N LEU A 261 -3.03 22.35 -23.80
CA LEU A 261 -3.99 21.50 -24.51
C LEU A 261 -3.75 20.02 -24.17
N SER A 262 -3.06 19.73 -23.07
CA SER A 262 -2.72 18.36 -22.70
C SER A 262 -3.96 17.52 -22.41
N TRP A 263 -3.89 16.23 -22.76
CA TRP A 263 -4.94 15.23 -22.62
C TRP A 263 -6.21 15.53 -23.42
N CYS A 264 -6.16 16.41 -24.43
CA CYS A 264 -7.25 16.61 -25.38
C CYS A 264 -7.21 15.50 -26.45
N LYS A 265 -7.70 14.31 -26.10
CA LYS A 265 -7.52 13.08 -26.90
C LYS A 265 -8.08 13.14 -28.32
N ALA A 266 -9.11 13.95 -28.56
CA ALA A 266 -9.74 14.12 -29.87
C ALA A 266 -9.01 15.14 -30.77
N LEU A 267 -7.99 15.83 -30.26
CA LEU A 267 -7.29 16.89 -30.97
C LEU A 267 -6.32 16.31 -32.01
N SER A 268 -6.60 16.57 -33.29
CA SER A 268 -5.75 16.17 -34.42
C SER A 268 -5.35 17.32 -35.35
N ASP A 269 -6.05 18.46 -35.32
CA ASP A 269 -5.84 19.63 -36.18
C ASP A 269 -5.33 20.80 -35.33
N LEU A 270 -4.16 21.35 -35.71
CA LEU A 270 -3.49 22.45 -35.00
C LEU A 270 -3.52 23.77 -35.79
N SER A 271 -4.20 23.82 -36.93
CA SER A 271 -4.27 24.98 -37.83
C SER A 271 -4.82 26.24 -37.15
N GLY A 272 -5.60 26.07 -36.07
CA GLY A 272 -6.08 27.12 -35.18
C GLY A 272 -5.01 27.88 -34.39
N LEU A 273 -3.77 27.40 -34.36
CA LEU A 273 -2.67 27.97 -33.58
C LEU A 273 -1.70 28.81 -34.42
N ASN A 274 -1.79 28.75 -35.76
CA ASN A 274 -0.76 29.29 -36.66
C ASN A 274 -0.57 30.83 -36.61
N LYS A 275 -1.47 31.59 -35.97
CA LYS A 275 -1.34 33.05 -35.76
C LYS A 275 -0.78 33.45 -34.40
N LEU A 276 -0.53 32.49 -33.50
CA LEU A 276 -0.10 32.75 -32.13
C LEU A 276 1.40 33.04 -32.01
N SER A 277 1.90 33.99 -32.80
CA SER A 277 3.33 34.29 -32.95
C SER A 277 4.09 34.69 -31.68
N LYS A 278 3.39 34.98 -30.57
CA LYS A 278 3.99 35.28 -29.26
C LYS A 278 4.07 34.09 -28.32
N LEU A 279 3.58 32.91 -28.73
CA LEU A 279 3.55 31.71 -27.91
C LEU A 279 4.98 31.26 -27.58
N GLN A 280 5.25 31.07 -26.29
CA GLN A 280 6.53 30.63 -25.73
C GLN A 280 6.45 29.21 -25.16
N LYS A 281 5.28 28.81 -24.66
CA LYS A 281 5.04 27.48 -24.10
C LYS A 281 3.78 26.86 -24.68
N LEU A 282 3.92 25.63 -25.17
CA LEU A 282 2.81 24.84 -25.69
C LEU A 282 2.86 23.42 -25.10
N ASN A 283 1.79 23.01 -24.43
CA ASN A 283 1.64 21.67 -23.90
C ASN A 283 0.57 20.90 -24.69
N LEU A 284 0.99 19.80 -25.31
CA LEU A 284 0.17 18.88 -26.12
C LEU A 284 0.31 17.43 -25.61
N ARG A 285 0.77 17.23 -24.36
CA ARG A 285 0.96 15.91 -23.76
C ARG A 285 -0.34 15.09 -23.80
N GLY A 286 -0.32 13.83 -24.23
CA GLY A 286 -1.49 12.93 -24.21
C GLY A 286 -2.56 13.25 -25.26
N CYS A 287 -2.17 13.93 -26.34
CA CYS A 287 -3.01 14.15 -27.51
C CYS A 287 -2.86 12.95 -28.48
N ASP A 288 -3.47 11.83 -28.14
CA ASP A 288 -3.27 10.53 -28.81
C ASP A 288 -3.55 10.55 -30.33
N ALA A 289 -4.45 11.43 -30.80
CA ALA A 289 -4.81 11.57 -32.22
C ALA A 289 -3.86 12.47 -33.03
N LEU A 290 -2.89 13.13 -32.38
CA LEU A 290 -1.98 14.07 -33.02
C LEU A 290 -0.87 13.34 -33.80
N SER A 291 -0.82 13.58 -35.12
CA SER A 291 0.16 12.94 -36.01
C SER A 291 1.05 13.90 -36.81
N ASP A 292 0.74 15.20 -36.84
CA ASP A 292 1.49 16.21 -37.62
C ASP A 292 1.63 17.52 -36.82
N LEU A 293 2.79 18.16 -36.92
CA LEU A 293 3.13 19.44 -36.30
C LEU A 293 3.37 20.56 -37.31
N SER A 294 3.26 20.28 -38.62
CA SER A 294 3.58 21.23 -39.70
C SER A 294 2.81 22.55 -39.63
N GLU A 295 1.60 22.50 -39.07
CA GLU A 295 0.70 23.66 -38.89
C GLU A 295 1.16 24.64 -37.82
N LEU A 296 2.16 24.26 -37.00
CA LEU A 296 2.74 25.11 -35.96
C LEU A 296 3.89 25.99 -36.46
N ASN A 297 4.32 25.88 -37.72
CA ASN A 297 5.53 26.52 -38.29
C ASN A 297 5.72 28.03 -38.01
N ASN A 298 4.65 28.78 -37.75
CA ASN A 298 4.73 30.22 -37.47
C ASN A 298 5.03 30.57 -36.01
N LEU A 299 5.10 29.58 -35.09
CA LEU A 299 5.35 29.76 -33.66
C LEU A 299 6.83 29.99 -33.34
N THR A 300 7.45 30.98 -33.99
CA THR A 300 8.90 31.23 -33.95
C THR A 300 9.47 31.67 -32.59
N GLN A 301 8.62 32.02 -31.63
CA GLN A 301 8.99 32.39 -30.25
C GLN A 301 8.90 31.23 -29.26
N LEU A 302 8.51 30.03 -29.71
CA LEU A 302 8.32 28.87 -28.85
C LEU A 302 9.65 28.44 -28.21
N GLN A 303 9.64 28.28 -26.89
CA GLN A 303 10.79 27.92 -26.04
C GLN A 303 10.60 26.55 -25.39
N GLU A 304 9.37 26.19 -25.04
CA GLU A 304 9.02 24.92 -24.39
C GLU A 304 7.88 24.22 -25.15
N LEU A 305 8.11 22.96 -25.53
CA LEU A 305 7.13 22.12 -26.21
C LEU A 305 7.04 20.75 -25.53
N PHE A 306 5.84 20.39 -25.10
CA PHE A 306 5.54 19.11 -24.48
C PHE A 306 4.65 18.28 -25.41
N LEU A 307 5.14 17.13 -25.85
CA LEU A 307 4.47 16.20 -26.77
C LEU A 307 4.42 14.78 -26.20
N SER A 308 4.62 14.63 -24.89
CA SER A 308 4.69 13.31 -24.26
C SER A 308 3.37 12.54 -24.44
N GLY A 309 3.40 11.26 -24.81
CA GLY A 309 2.20 10.42 -24.98
C GLY A 309 1.37 10.75 -26.22
N CYS A 310 1.98 11.33 -27.26
CA CYS A 310 1.35 11.48 -28.58
C CYS A 310 1.64 10.24 -29.43
N ASP A 311 0.98 9.11 -29.16
CA ASP A 311 1.31 7.80 -29.77
C ASP A 311 1.22 7.77 -31.31
N ALA A 312 0.35 8.58 -31.92
CA ALA A 312 0.22 8.68 -33.37
C ALA A 312 1.33 9.53 -34.05
N LEU A 313 2.17 10.21 -33.26
CA LEU A 313 3.22 11.09 -33.76
C LEU A 313 4.43 10.27 -34.25
N SER A 314 4.37 9.88 -35.52
CA SER A 314 5.44 9.14 -36.20
C SER A 314 6.55 10.04 -36.78
N SER A 315 6.27 11.32 -36.95
CA SER A 315 7.17 12.33 -37.52
C SER A 315 7.13 13.61 -36.71
N ILE A 316 8.29 14.25 -36.55
CA ILE A 316 8.45 15.58 -35.94
C ILE A 316 8.68 16.67 -37.00
N SER A 317 8.22 16.44 -38.22
CA SER A 317 8.24 17.42 -39.31
C SER A 317 7.60 18.75 -38.88
N GLY A 318 8.31 19.85 -39.09
CA GLY A 318 7.89 21.19 -38.68
C GLY A 318 8.57 21.71 -37.41
N LEU A 319 9.21 20.87 -36.60
CA LEU A 319 9.95 21.34 -35.41
C LEU A 319 11.12 22.25 -35.78
N ASN A 320 11.73 22.04 -36.94
CA ASN A 320 12.84 22.86 -37.46
C ASN A 320 12.51 24.36 -37.60
N GLU A 321 11.23 24.74 -37.59
CA GLU A 321 10.74 26.12 -37.64
C GLU A 321 10.72 26.81 -36.26
N PHE A 322 11.17 26.15 -35.17
CA PHE A 322 11.21 26.70 -33.80
C PHE A 322 12.64 27.04 -33.33
N PRO A 323 13.28 28.09 -33.88
CA PRO A 323 14.70 28.37 -33.62
C PRO A 323 15.00 28.79 -32.17
N GLN A 324 13.98 29.15 -31.38
CA GLN A 324 14.11 29.54 -29.96
C GLN A 324 13.82 28.39 -29.00
N LEU A 325 13.54 27.17 -29.49
CA LEU A 325 13.16 26.04 -28.65
C LEU A 325 14.33 25.64 -27.74
N GLN A 326 14.08 25.62 -26.43
CA GLN A 326 15.05 25.30 -25.38
C GLN A 326 14.75 23.95 -24.72
N GLN A 327 13.49 23.57 -24.60
CA GLN A 327 13.07 22.31 -23.99
C GLN A 327 12.07 21.59 -24.87
N LEU A 328 12.33 20.31 -25.11
CA LEU A 328 11.47 19.43 -25.89
C LEU A 328 11.28 18.10 -25.17
N TYR A 329 10.02 17.76 -24.91
CA TYR A 329 9.63 16.51 -24.27
C TYR A 329 8.81 15.67 -25.26
N LEU A 330 9.35 14.50 -25.63
CA LEU A 330 8.78 13.56 -26.61
C LEU A 330 8.59 12.17 -25.97
N GLU A 331 8.35 12.11 -24.65
CA GLU A 331 8.23 10.84 -23.94
C GLU A 331 7.05 10.01 -24.48
N LYS A 332 7.15 8.68 -24.60
CA LYS A 332 6.04 7.84 -25.10
C LYS A 332 5.62 8.14 -26.55
N CYS A 333 6.49 8.70 -27.38
CA CYS A 333 6.23 8.84 -28.82
C CYS A 333 6.65 7.57 -29.57
N ASN A 334 5.94 6.46 -29.32
CA ASN A 334 6.36 5.10 -29.72
C ASN A 334 6.53 4.90 -31.24
N ALA A 335 5.85 5.68 -32.08
CA ALA A 335 5.95 5.61 -33.53
C ALA A 335 7.13 6.42 -34.12
N LEU A 336 7.84 7.20 -33.30
CA LEU A 336 8.89 8.11 -33.76
C LEU A 336 10.18 7.35 -34.12
N THR A 337 10.60 7.45 -35.38
CA THR A 337 11.81 6.78 -35.88
C THR A 337 12.91 7.72 -36.39
N ASP A 338 12.58 8.97 -36.67
CA ASP A 338 13.49 9.95 -37.29
C ASP A 338 13.57 11.23 -36.46
N LEU A 339 14.80 11.64 -36.12
CA LEU A 339 15.10 12.87 -35.38
C LEU A 339 15.74 13.95 -36.25
N SER A 340 15.81 13.76 -37.58
CA SER A 340 16.53 14.64 -38.51
C SER A 340 16.11 16.11 -38.45
N GLU A 341 14.86 16.38 -38.08
CA GLU A 341 14.29 17.73 -37.94
C GLU A 341 14.80 18.48 -36.70
N LEU A 342 15.42 17.78 -35.73
CA LEU A 342 16.05 18.43 -34.57
C LEU A 342 17.37 19.12 -34.92
N ASN A 343 18.00 18.80 -36.05
CA ASN A 343 19.36 19.24 -36.39
C ASN A 343 19.60 20.76 -36.33
N ASN A 344 18.55 21.56 -36.49
CA ASN A 344 18.63 23.02 -36.55
C ASN A 344 18.18 23.74 -35.26
N LEU A 345 17.80 22.99 -34.22
CA LEU A 345 17.36 23.54 -32.93
C LEU A 345 18.54 24.00 -32.07
N ALA A 346 19.25 25.02 -32.53
CA ALA A 346 20.52 25.46 -31.96
C ALA A 346 20.43 25.99 -30.52
N GLN A 347 19.23 26.27 -30.00
CA GLN A 347 19.01 26.70 -28.61
C GLN A 347 18.56 25.58 -27.68
N LEU A 348 18.38 24.35 -28.18
CA LEU A 348 17.85 23.24 -27.37
C LEU A 348 18.85 22.87 -26.26
N GLN A 349 18.37 22.88 -25.02
CA GLN A 349 19.13 22.60 -23.80
C GLN A 349 18.71 21.29 -23.14
N LEU A 350 17.42 20.93 -23.24
CA LEU A 350 16.86 19.71 -22.69
C LEU A 350 16.08 18.96 -23.75
N LEU A 351 16.38 17.67 -23.89
CA LEU A 351 15.65 16.75 -24.76
C LEU A 351 15.30 15.49 -23.98
N ASN A 352 14.01 15.16 -23.91
CA ASN A 352 13.53 13.90 -23.36
C ASN A 352 12.91 13.03 -24.46
N LEU A 353 13.49 11.85 -24.69
CA LEU A 353 13.07 10.86 -25.68
C LEU A 353 12.71 9.51 -25.02
N SER A 354 12.34 9.53 -23.75
CA SER A 354 12.02 8.29 -23.01
C SER A 354 10.80 7.58 -23.61
N GLU A 355 10.76 6.25 -23.57
CA GLU A 355 9.66 5.43 -24.10
C GLU A 355 9.40 5.70 -25.58
N CYS A 356 10.46 5.93 -26.37
CA CYS A 356 10.42 6.01 -27.83
C CYS A 356 10.90 4.67 -28.44
N ASP A 357 10.07 3.63 -28.34
CA ASP A 357 10.47 2.24 -28.62
C ASP A 357 10.98 1.97 -30.04
N ALA A 358 10.49 2.70 -31.05
CA ALA A 358 10.91 2.53 -32.44
C ALA A 358 12.26 3.20 -32.78
N LEU A 359 12.80 4.01 -31.87
CA LEU A 359 14.04 4.77 -32.08
C LEU A 359 15.26 3.86 -31.90
N ASN A 360 15.93 3.52 -33.01
CA ASN A 360 17.11 2.65 -32.98
C ASN A 360 18.46 3.39 -32.95
N ASN A 361 18.48 4.67 -33.32
CA ASN A 361 19.67 5.54 -33.30
C ASN A 361 19.27 6.99 -33.00
N LEU A 362 20.25 7.84 -32.71
CA LEU A 362 20.03 9.27 -32.41
C LEU A 362 20.42 10.20 -33.56
N SER A 363 20.45 9.73 -34.81
CA SER A 363 20.78 10.59 -35.95
C SER A 363 19.78 11.74 -36.06
N GLY A 364 20.29 12.98 -36.00
CA GLY A 364 19.46 14.18 -35.91
C GLY A 364 19.79 15.13 -34.74
N ILE A 365 20.54 14.66 -33.73
CA ILE A 365 20.91 15.51 -32.58
C ILE A 365 22.37 15.98 -32.58
N HIS A 366 23.18 15.53 -33.54
CA HIS A 366 24.63 15.77 -33.58
C HIS A 366 25.06 17.25 -33.60
N ASN A 367 24.18 18.16 -34.02
CA ASN A 367 24.45 19.61 -34.08
C ASN A 367 23.86 20.43 -32.91
N LEU A 368 23.26 19.77 -31.91
CA LEU A 368 22.63 20.45 -30.77
C LEU A 368 23.67 21.01 -29.78
N ALA A 369 24.37 22.08 -30.18
CA ALA A 369 25.51 22.64 -29.46
C ALA A 369 25.18 23.20 -28.06
N GLN A 370 23.91 23.45 -27.76
CA GLN A 370 23.45 23.93 -26.44
C GLN A 370 22.88 22.83 -25.56
N LEU A 371 22.80 21.58 -26.03
CA LEU A 371 22.19 20.49 -25.28
C LEU A 371 22.98 20.22 -24.00
N GLN A 372 22.29 20.25 -22.87
CA GLN A 372 22.84 20.05 -21.52
C GLN A 372 22.34 18.76 -20.88
N GLN A 373 21.09 18.39 -21.15
CA GLN A 373 20.45 17.21 -20.58
C GLN A 373 19.77 16.37 -21.67
N LEU A 374 20.01 15.06 -21.64
CA LEU A 374 19.37 14.09 -22.51
C LEU A 374 18.88 12.89 -21.68
N SER A 375 17.60 12.55 -21.82
CA SER A 375 17.00 11.37 -21.20
C SER A 375 16.50 10.38 -22.24
N LEU A 376 16.93 9.12 -22.07
CA LEU A 376 16.68 7.96 -22.92
C LEU A 376 16.27 6.77 -22.02
N ARG A 377 15.05 6.80 -21.47
CA ARG A 377 14.54 5.67 -20.68
C ARG A 377 13.67 4.79 -21.56
N GLU A 378 13.74 3.47 -21.41
CA GLU A 378 12.87 2.52 -22.12
C GLU A 378 12.86 2.74 -23.64
N CYS A 379 14.02 3.07 -24.25
CA CYS A 379 14.17 3.12 -25.70
C CYS A 379 14.62 1.74 -26.20
N CYS A 380 13.72 0.77 -26.25
CA CYS A 380 14.08 -0.65 -26.35
C CYS A 380 14.88 -1.03 -27.62
N ALA A 381 14.69 -0.33 -28.74
CA ALA A 381 15.41 -0.57 -30.00
C ALA A 381 16.75 0.17 -30.13
N LEU A 382 17.04 1.11 -29.22
CA LEU A 382 18.20 1.99 -29.30
C LEU A 382 19.51 1.20 -29.13
N ASN A 383 20.36 1.21 -30.17
CA ASN A 383 21.65 0.51 -30.17
C ASN A 383 22.84 1.38 -30.60
N ASP A 384 22.61 2.60 -31.10
CA ASP A 384 23.66 3.49 -31.61
C ASP A 384 23.62 4.88 -30.95
N LEU A 385 24.70 5.22 -30.22
CA LEU A 385 24.91 6.51 -29.55
C LEU A 385 25.88 7.44 -30.30
N SER A 386 26.33 7.08 -31.49
CA SER A 386 27.38 7.80 -32.24
C SER A 386 27.05 9.28 -32.51
N ALA A 387 25.76 9.63 -32.58
CA ALA A 387 25.29 11.00 -32.74
C ALA A 387 25.55 11.90 -31.52
N LEU A 388 25.90 11.35 -30.35
CA LEU A 388 26.28 12.11 -29.16
C LEU A 388 27.72 12.65 -29.23
N ASN A 389 28.54 12.12 -30.14
CA ASN A 389 29.95 12.52 -30.23
C ASN A 389 30.10 14.04 -30.34
N ASN A 390 30.99 14.60 -29.53
CA ASN A 390 31.35 16.02 -29.52
C ASN A 390 30.22 17.01 -29.15
N LEU A 391 29.13 16.56 -28.49
CA LEU A 391 28.16 17.51 -27.92
C LEU A 391 28.83 18.35 -26.81
N PRO A 392 29.06 19.66 -27.04
CA PRO A 392 30.05 20.41 -26.27
C PRO A 392 29.57 20.86 -24.89
N LYS A 393 28.26 20.80 -24.62
CA LYS A 393 27.62 21.27 -23.39
C LYS A 393 26.86 20.20 -22.62
N LEU A 394 26.81 18.96 -23.13
CA LEU A 394 26.07 17.87 -22.49
C LEU A 394 26.70 17.60 -21.11
N GLN A 395 25.89 17.73 -20.07
CA GLN A 395 26.28 17.61 -18.66
C GLN A 395 25.67 16.37 -18.01
N GLU A 396 24.48 15.98 -18.45
CA GLU A 396 23.74 14.86 -17.89
C GLU A 396 23.16 13.99 -19.02
N LEU A 397 23.45 12.69 -18.92
CA LEU A 397 22.92 11.67 -19.79
C LEU A 397 22.28 10.58 -18.94
N ILE A 398 20.97 10.39 -19.11
CA ILE A 398 20.22 9.33 -18.45
C ILE A 398 19.84 8.29 -19.51
N ILE A 399 20.27 7.05 -19.29
CA ILE A 399 19.87 5.88 -20.07
C ILE A 399 19.35 4.82 -19.08
N PHE A 400 18.11 4.38 -19.28
CA PHE A 400 17.44 3.42 -18.40
C PHE A 400 16.73 2.39 -19.26
N THR A 401 16.89 1.08 -19.00
CA THR A 401 16.17 -0.01 -19.71
C THR A 401 16.23 0.11 -21.24
N CYS A 402 17.43 0.38 -21.79
CA CYS A 402 17.67 0.34 -23.23
C CYS A 402 18.30 -1.02 -23.59
N ASP A 403 17.46 -2.03 -23.79
CA ASP A 403 17.89 -3.43 -23.86
C ASP A 403 18.71 -3.79 -25.11
N ALA A 404 18.59 -3.04 -26.20
CA ALA A 404 19.40 -3.24 -27.41
C ALA A 404 20.80 -2.58 -27.34
N LEU A 405 21.06 -1.74 -26.35
CA LEU A 405 22.31 -0.99 -26.23
C LEU A 405 23.45 -1.90 -25.75
N SER A 406 24.35 -2.27 -26.66
CA SER A 406 25.44 -3.22 -26.37
C SER A 406 26.80 -2.59 -26.03
N ASP A 407 27.02 -1.35 -26.45
CA ASP A 407 28.25 -0.59 -26.20
C ASP A 407 27.97 0.91 -26.01
N LEU A 408 29.00 1.66 -25.56
CA LEU A 408 28.93 3.10 -25.35
C LEU A 408 29.73 3.92 -26.39
N SER A 409 30.02 3.33 -27.55
CA SER A 409 30.71 4.07 -28.62
C SER A 409 29.88 5.29 -29.01
N GLY A 410 30.53 6.45 -29.09
CA GLY A 410 29.84 7.73 -29.24
C GLY A 410 29.89 8.66 -28.02
N LEU A 411 30.28 8.13 -26.86
CA LEU A 411 30.49 8.94 -25.64
C LEU A 411 31.93 9.46 -25.50
N ASP A 412 32.88 8.96 -26.31
CA ASP A 412 34.34 9.14 -26.16
C ASP A 412 34.86 10.59 -26.15
N ASN A 413 34.03 11.57 -26.51
CA ASN A 413 34.41 12.98 -26.58
C ASN A 413 33.29 13.92 -26.09
N LEU A 414 32.81 13.71 -24.86
CA LEU A 414 31.86 14.60 -24.19
C LEU A 414 32.56 15.47 -23.13
N PRO A 415 33.02 16.69 -23.47
CA PRO A 415 33.94 17.47 -22.62
C PRO A 415 33.31 18.05 -21.35
N GLN A 416 31.98 18.08 -21.25
CA GLN A 416 31.25 18.65 -20.12
C GLN A 416 30.40 17.65 -19.36
N LEU A 417 30.39 16.36 -19.75
CA LEU A 417 29.55 15.35 -19.11
C LEU A 417 29.99 15.18 -17.66
N ARG A 418 29.05 15.36 -16.73
CA ARG A 418 29.25 15.24 -15.28
C ARG A 418 28.53 14.05 -14.69
N GLN A 419 27.36 13.72 -15.24
CA GLN A 419 26.51 12.65 -14.73
C GLN A 419 26.13 11.71 -15.86
N LEU A 420 26.41 10.43 -15.66
CA LEU A 420 26.04 9.35 -16.57
C LEU A 420 25.30 8.27 -15.78
N TYR A 421 24.02 8.12 -16.09
CA TYR A 421 23.16 7.10 -15.52
C TYR A 421 22.88 6.05 -16.59
N LEU A 422 23.20 4.80 -16.29
CA LEU A 422 23.06 3.62 -17.14
C LEU A 422 22.45 2.53 -16.26
N ILE A 423 21.12 2.39 -16.30
CA ILE A 423 20.40 1.51 -15.39
C ILE A 423 19.63 0.47 -16.20
N ASP A 424 19.77 -0.80 -15.83
CA ASP A 424 19.09 -1.95 -16.43
C ASP A 424 19.27 -2.07 -17.96
N CYS A 425 20.42 -1.63 -18.48
CA CYS A 425 20.82 -1.90 -19.88
C CYS A 425 21.39 -3.32 -19.99
N GLY A 426 20.52 -4.32 -20.24
CA GLY A 426 20.86 -5.74 -20.13
C GLY A 426 21.95 -6.23 -21.10
N ALA A 427 21.95 -5.75 -22.34
CA ALA A 427 22.92 -6.15 -23.38
C ALA A 427 24.28 -5.43 -23.29
N LEU A 428 24.41 -4.42 -22.40
CA LEU A 428 25.60 -3.59 -22.31
C LEU A 428 26.82 -4.42 -21.87
N SER A 429 27.79 -4.55 -22.76
CA SER A 429 28.98 -5.40 -22.56
C SER A 429 30.31 -4.67 -22.77
N ASP A 430 30.32 -3.56 -23.53
CA ASP A 430 31.50 -2.74 -23.77
C ASP A 430 31.31 -1.30 -23.27
N LEU A 431 32.28 -0.84 -22.46
CA LEU A 431 32.31 0.50 -21.86
C LEU A 431 33.47 1.36 -22.43
N SER A 432 34.04 0.97 -23.57
CA SER A 432 35.14 1.69 -24.24
C SER A 432 34.84 3.18 -24.45
N GLY A 433 33.57 3.54 -24.65
CA GLY A 433 33.03 4.89 -24.69
C GLY A 433 33.40 5.83 -23.52
N LEU A 434 33.80 5.26 -22.38
CA LEU A 434 34.10 6.01 -21.16
C LEU A 434 35.56 6.48 -21.06
N ASN A 435 36.44 6.07 -21.98
CA ASN A 435 37.89 6.22 -21.81
C ASN A 435 38.38 7.69 -21.75
N ASN A 436 37.56 8.67 -22.13
CA ASN A 436 37.97 10.07 -22.24
C ASN A 436 36.85 11.06 -21.86
N LEU A 437 36.35 10.97 -20.62
CA LEU A 437 35.34 11.88 -20.06
C LEU A 437 35.93 12.77 -18.95
N PRO A 438 36.52 13.93 -19.28
CA PRO A 438 37.38 14.68 -18.37
C PRO A 438 36.65 15.31 -17.18
N LYS A 439 35.31 15.46 -17.23
CA LYS A 439 34.50 16.10 -16.18
C LYS A 439 33.51 15.16 -15.51
N LEU A 440 33.54 13.87 -15.83
CA LEU A 440 32.59 12.91 -15.28
C LEU A 440 32.77 12.81 -13.77
N GLN A 441 31.71 13.10 -13.02
CA GLN A 441 31.66 13.06 -11.55
C GLN A 441 30.84 11.88 -11.04
N GLN A 442 29.78 11.49 -11.74
CA GLN A 442 28.89 10.41 -11.30
C GLN A 442 28.66 9.42 -12.44
N LEU A 443 28.88 8.14 -12.14
CA LEU A 443 28.65 7.01 -13.03
C LEU A 443 27.80 5.97 -12.31
N LEU A 444 26.53 5.84 -12.69
CA LEU A 444 25.65 4.80 -12.15
C LEU A 444 25.47 3.77 -13.25
N LEU A 445 26.09 2.61 -13.11
CA LEU A 445 26.03 1.44 -13.99
C LEU A 445 25.33 0.30 -13.26
N ILE A 446 24.00 0.34 -13.22
CA ILE A 446 23.20 -0.58 -12.42
C ILE A 446 22.58 -1.63 -13.34
N GLY A 447 22.60 -2.91 -12.96
CA GLY A 447 21.85 -3.96 -13.65
C GLY A 447 22.41 -4.42 -15.01
N SER A 448 23.60 -3.94 -15.43
CA SER A 448 24.24 -4.41 -16.67
C SER A 448 24.79 -5.84 -16.52
N VAL A 449 23.99 -6.84 -16.92
CA VAL A 449 24.28 -8.26 -16.66
C VAL A 449 25.32 -8.86 -17.61
N GLU A 450 25.44 -8.39 -18.85
CA GLU A 450 26.44 -8.89 -19.82
C GLU A 450 27.84 -8.28 -19.65
N LEU A 451 27.98 -7.30 -18.76
CA LEU A 451 29.25 -6.62 -18.50
C LEU A 451 30.27 -7.56 -17.86
N LYS A 452 31.38 -7.81 -18.56
CA LYS A 452 32.46 -8.71 -18.11
C LYS A 452 33.71 -7.99 -17.61
N HIS A 453 33.93 -6.76 -18.06
CA HIS A 453 35.14 -5.98 -17.78
C HIS A 453 34.77 -4.51 -17.54
N LEU A 454 35.46 -3.87 -16.60
CA LEU A 454 35.38 -2.42 -16.45
C LEU A 454 36.49 -1.76 -17.30
N PRO A 455 36.25 -0.57 -17.86
CA PRO A 455 37.29 0.21 -18.51
C PRO A 455 38.26 0.74 -17.44
N LYS A 456 39.34 1.40 -17.86
CA LYS A 456 40.29 2.03 -16.93
C LYS A 456 39.66 3.27 -16.28
N LEU A 457 38.78 3.07 -15.29
CA LEU A 457 38.13 4.14 -14.54
C LEU A 457 39.15 5.08 -13.87
N THR A 458 40.40 4.63 -13.64
CA THR A 458 41.54 5.47 -13.25
C THR A 458 41.78 6.69 -14.13
N GLN A 459 41.41 6.62 -15.40
CA GLN A 459 41.66 7.67 -16.38
C GLN A 459 40.63 8.79 -16.31
N LEU A 460 39.60 8.66 -15.47
CA LEU A 460 38.57 9.67 -15.21
C LEU A 460 38.96 10.52 -13.99
N PRO A 461 39.52 11.74 -14.19
CA PRO A 461 40.20 12.47 -13.12
C PRO A 461 39.26 13.08 -12.07
N ASN A 462 37.97 13.20 -12.36
CA ASN A 462 36.98 13.89 -11.52
C ASN A 462 35.85 12.98 -11.04
N LEU A 463 35.96 11.66 -11.21
CA LEU A 463 34.93 10.72 -10.83
C LEU A 463 34.80 10.69 -9.30
N GLU A 464 33.59 10.91 -8.77
CA GLU A 464 33.26 11.02 -7.34
C GLU A 464 32.32 9.90 -6.86
N ILE A 465 31.43 9.42 -7.74
CA ILE A 465 30.42 8.40 -7.42
C ILE A 465 30.42 7.35 -8.51
N VAL A 466 30.52 6.08 -8.10
CA VAL A 466 30.36 4.91 -8.97
C VAL A 466 29.40 3.91 -8.34
N ASP A 467 28.31 3.57 -9.02
CA ASP A 467 27.41 2.49 -8.62
C ASP A 467 27.50 1.37 -9.65
N LEU A 468 27.86 0.15 -9.25
CA LEU A 468 27.93 -1.04 -10.11
C LEU A 468 26.93 -2.13 -9.68
N SER A 469 25.90 -1.73 -8.93
CA SER A 469 24.97 -2.67 -8.30
C SER A 469 24.26 -3.51 -9.36
N GLY A 470 24.12 -4.82 -9.12
CA GLY A 470 23.45 -5.72 -10.05
C GLY A 470 24.24 -6.12 -11.32
N CYS A 471 25.50 -5.72 -11.47
CA CYS A 471 26.38 -6.26 -12.52
C CYS A 471 26.85 -7.70 -12.15
N LYS A 472 26.28 -8.72 -12.81
CA LYS A 472 26.38 -10.13 -12.36
C LYS A 472 27.53 -10.98 -12.95
N ASN A 473 28.27 -10.47 -13.94
CA ASN A 473 29.25 -11.26 -14.70
C ASN A 473 30.65 -10.63 -14.77
N LEU A 474 31.00 -9.75 -13.83
CA LEU A 474 32.32 -9.12 -13.82
C LEU A 474 33.42 -10.17 -13.56
N SER A 475 34.29 -10.35 -14.55
CA SER A 475 35.45 -11.22 -14.43
C SER A 475 36.62 -10.49 -13.76
N PRO A 476 37.41 -11.15 -12.90
CA PRO A 476 38.73 -10.66 -12.52
C PRO A 476 39.56 -10.63 -13.81
N LEU A 477 39.95 -9.44 -14.26
CA LEU A 477 40.79 -9.25 -15.44
C LEU A 477 42.01 -10.18 -15.35
N LEU A 478 42.07 -11.18 -16.21
CA LEU A 478 43.23 -12.08 -16.31
C LEU A 478 44.50 -11.21 -16.50
N GLN A 479 45.40 -11.30 -15.52
CA GLN A 479 46.66 -10.54 -15.34
C GLN A 479 46.58 -9.12 -14.73
N CYS A 480 45.44 -8.67 -14.23
CA CYS A 480 45.39 -7.58 -13.26
C CYS A 480 44.91 -8.17 -11.94
N ASP A 481 45.78 -8.16 -10.93
CA ASP A 481 45.40 -8.46 -9.56
C ASP A 481 44.12 -7.69 -9.19
N LEU A 482 43.22 -8.24 -8.38
CA LEU A 482 42.13 -7.44 -7.83
C LEU A 482 42.67 -6.28 -6.97
N LEU A 483 43.91 -6.42 -6.48
CA LEU A 483 44.75 -5.35 -5.95
C LEU A 483 44.99 -4.24 -6.98
N THR A 484 45.13 -4.54 -8.27
CA THR A 484 45.13 -3.54 -9.33
C THR A 484 43.78 -2.88 -9.46
N LEU A 485 42.63 -3.57 -9.40
CA LEU A 485 41.30 -2.92 -9.39
C LEU A 485 41.11 -2.00 -8.16
N ILE A 486 41.53 -2.45 -6.98
CA ILE A 486 41.52 -1.69 -5.72
C ILE A 486 42.52 -0.50 -5.78
N ASN A 487 43.72 -0.71 -6.36
CA ASN A 487 44.75 0.33 -6.55
C ASN A 487 44.44 1.27 -7.72
N GLU A 488 43.64 0.84 -8.70
CA GLU A 488 43.08 1.60 -9.82
C GLU A 488 41.80 2.34 -9.41
N LEU A 489 41.23 1.99 -8.27
CA LEU A 489 40.26 2.80 -7.56
C LEU A 489 40.89 3.32 -6.26
N PRO A 490 42.03 4.07 -6.31
CA PRO A 490 42.79 4.48 -5.12
C PRO A 490 42.03 5.40 -4.15
N PHE A 491 40.77 5.68 -4.47
CA PHE A 491 39.82 6.54 -3.79
C PHE A 491 38.64 5.75 -3.18
N LEU A 492 38.70 4.41 -3.09
CA LEU A 492 37.70 3.57 -2.41
C LEU A 492 37.44 3.99 -0.95
N ASN A 493 38.41 4.66 -0.30
CA ASN A 493 38.24 5.24 1.04
C ASN A 493 37.50 6.61 1.05
N THR A 494 37.24 7.21 -0.11
CA THR A 494 36.58 8.53 -0.26
C THR A 494 35.26 8.48 -1.05
N PHE A 495 34.95 7.37 -1.73
CA PHE A 495 33.77 7.24 -2.59
C PHE A 495 32.58 6.55 -1.92
N ARG A 496 31.37 6.95 -2.33
CA ARG A 496 30.14 6.17 -2.12
C ARG A 496 30.03 5.10 -3.21
N THR A 497 30.97 4.15 -3.27
CA THR A 497 30.89 3.04 -4.22
C THR A 497 29.88 2.01 -3.74
N ARG A 498 28.94 1.60 -4.59
CA ARG A 498 27.95 0.56 -4.27
C ARG A 498 28.15 -0.64 -5.19
N LEU A 499 28.36 -1.82 -4.60
CA LEU A 499 28.56 -3.10 -5.31
C LEU A 499 27.46 -4.12 -4.97
N SER A 500 26.30 -3.66 -4.52
CA SER A 500 25.25 -4.56 -4.04
C SER A 500 24.84 -5.54 -5.15
N ASN A 501 24.81 -6.84 -4.82
CA ASN A 501 24.51 -7.93 -5.76
C ASN A 501 25.44 -8.02 -6.99
N THR A 502 26.66 -7.47 -6.91
CA THR A 502 27.70 -7.66 -7.92
C THR A 502 28.41 -9.01 -7.70
N LYS A 503 28.60 -9.82 -8.74
CA LYS A 503 29.31 -11.12 -8.63
C LYS A 503 30.70 -11.04 -9.26
N ILE A 504 31.73 -11.37 -8.49
CA ILE A 504 33.15 -11.39 -8.89
C ILE A 504 33.65 -12.84 -8.85
N THR A 505 34.22 -13.35 -9.95
CA THR A 505 34.70 -14.74 -10.02
C THR A 505 35.75 -15.04 -8.94
N GLY A 506 35.57 -16.13 -8.20
CA GLY A 506 36.51 -16.59 -7.16
C GLY A 506 36.36 -15.91 -5.79
N VAL A 507 35.40 -15.00 -5.65
CA VAL A 507 35.08 -14.30 -4.40
C VAL A 507 33.70 -14.77 -3.88
N PRO A 508 33.55 -15.05 -2.58
CA PRO A 508 32.24 -15.21 -1.96
C PRO A 508 31.34 -13.99 -2.26
N GLU A 509 30.19 -14.18 -2.91
CA GLU A 509 29.25 -13.09 -3.20
C GLU A 509 28.71 -12.42 -1.93
N GLU A 510 28.80 -13.08 -0.78
CA GLU A 510 28.51 -12.52 0.53
C GLU A 510 29.37 -11.30 0.89
N LEU A 511 30.53 -11.13 0.24
CA LEU A 511 31.42 -9.96 0.44
C LEU A 511 31.01 -8.74 -0.40
N THR A 512 30.14 -8.91 -1.40
CA THR A 512 29.66 -7.82 -2.26
C THR A 512 28.19 -7.48 -1.98
N GLN A 513 27.48 -8.25 -1.14
CA GLN A 513 26.06 -8.03 -0.83
C GLN A 513 25.78 -6.76 -0.01
N ASN A 514 26.70 -6.31 0.86
CA ASN A 514 26.55 -5.07 1.63
C ASN A 514 27.45 -3.96 1.10
N THR A 515 26.88 -2.76 0.93
CA THR A 515 27.58 -1.56 0.43
C THR A 515 28.68 -1.03 1.35
N TYR A 516 28.74 -1.50 2.60
CA TYR A 516 29.77 -1.12 3.58
C TYR A 516 30.98 -2.09 3.63
N ASP A 517 30.95 -3.22 2.91
CA ASP A 517 31.94 -4.30 3.01
C ASP A 517 33.14 -4.17 2.04
N LEU A 518 33.37 -2.99 1.43
CA LEU A 518 34.54 -2.76 0.57
C LEU A 518 35.87 -3.00 1.30
N LEU A 519 35.94 -2.62 2.59
CA LEU A 519 37.09 -2.91 3.46
C LEU A 519 37.24 -4.43 3.72
N ALA A 520 36.12 -5.13 3.89
CA ALA A 520 36.10 -6.58 4.06
C ALA A 520 36.60 -7.32 2.82
N LEU A 521 36.27 -6.82 1.62
CA LEU A 521 36.79 -7.32 0.36
C LEU A 521 38.30 -7.09 0.24
N GLU A 522 38.79 -5.88 0.54
CA GLU A 522 40.23 -5.56 0.55
C GLU A 522 40.99 -6.48 1.50
N ASP A 523 40.52 -6.60 2.75
CA ASP A 523 41.15 -7.43 3.76
C ASP A 523 41.08 -8.93 3.43
N TYR A 524 40.00 -9.41 2.79
CA TYR A 524 39.89 -10.79 2.30
C TYR A 524 41.01 -11.11 1.30
N TYR A 525 41.31 -10.19 0.38
CA TYR A 525 42.40 -10.36 -0.58
C TYR A 525 43.77 -10.30 0.10
N GLN A 526 43.98 -9.34 1.01
CA GLN A 526 45.21 -9.29 1.80
C GLN A 526 45.41 -10.60 2.57
N ALA A 527 44.35 -11.15 3.17
CA ALA A 527 44.37 -12.42 3.88
C ALA A 527 44.69 -13.60 2.96
N LEU A 528 44.17 -13.64 1.72
CA LEU A 528 44.55 -14.63 0.71
C LEU A 528 46.05 -14.55 0.36
N GLN A 529 46.61 -13.36 0.21
CA GLN A 529 48.04 -13.20 -0.10
C GLN A 529 48.94 -13.59 1.08
N GLN A 530 48.56 -13.22 2.30
CA GLN A 530 49.36 -13.45 3.49
C GLN A 530 49.28 -14.90 3.98
N SER A 531 48.08 -15.47 4.04
CA SER A 531 47.85 -16.81 4.57
C SER A 531 47.83 -17.91 3.50
N GLY A 532 47.71 -17.53 2.22
CA GLY A 532 47.46 -18.43 1.11
C GLY A 532 46.00 -18.89 1.02
N GLU A 533 45.71 -19.68 -0.01
CA GLU A 533 44.37 -20.22 -0.26
C GLU A 533 44.15 -21.60 0.41
N ALA A 534 42.93 -21.84 0.86
CA ALA A 534 42.38 -23.13 1.25
C ALA A 534 41.27 -23.52 0.26
N THR A 535 41.25 -24.79 -0.14
CA THR A 535 40.23 -25.34 -1.05
C THR A 535 39.02 -25.81 -0.25
N VAL A 536 37.82 -25.34 -0.63
CA VAL A 536 36.57 -25.78 -0.01
C VAL A 536 36.02 -27.01 -0.75
N ASN A 537 36.21 -28.20 -0.16
CA ASN A 537 35.78 -29.47 -0.75
C ASN A 537 34.45 -29.96 -0.19
N GLN A 538 33.40 -29.12 -0.29
CA GLN A 538 32.07 -29.44 0.23
C GLN A 538 31.00 -29.21 -0.83
N GLN A 539 30.06 -30.14 -0.94
CA GLN A 539 28.94 -30.08 -1.87
C GLN A 539 27.63 -30.44 -1.18
N LYS A 540 26.54 -29.81 -1.60
CA LYS A 540 25.20 -30.07 -1.10
C LYS A 540 24.37 -30.87 -2.09
N LEU A 541 23.70 -31.90 -1.59
CA LEU A 541 22.73 -32.70 -2.33
C LEU A 541 21.39 -32.66 -1.60
N MET A 542 20.35 -32.13 -2.25
CA MET A 542 18.98 -32.15 -1.73
C MET A 542 18.23 -33.31 -2.36
N ILE A 543 17.70 -34.23 -1.54
CA ILE A 543 16.94 -35.38 -2.02
C ILE A 543 15.46 -35.15 -1.70
N LEU A 544 14.65 -34.93 -2.74
CA LEU A 544 13.24 -34.54 -2.66
C LEU A 544 12.32 -35.56 -3.34
N GLY A 545 11.00 -35.44 -3.08
CA GLY A 545 9.96 -36.29 -3.67
C GLY A 545 8.97 -36.81 -2.64
N ASN A 546 7.88 -37.43 -3.10
CA ASN A 546 6.79 -37.96 -2.25
C ASN A 546 7.27 -38.99 -1.23
N GLY A 547 6.50 -39.17 -0.16
CA GLY A 547 6.75 -40.18 0.88
C GLY A 547 6.94 -41.58 0.28
N ARG A 548 7.74 -42.44 0.94
CA ARG A 548 7.90 -43.87 0.59
C ARG A 548 8.54 -44.19 -0.77
N ILE A 549 8.89 -43.16 -1.54
CA ILE A 549 9.50 -43.29 -2.86
C ILE A 549 10.97 -43.79 -2.86
N GLY A 550 11.53 -44.12 -1.69
CA GLY A 550 12.87 -44.70 -1.57
C GLY A 550 14.03 -43.71 -1.41
N LYS A 551 13.78 -42.46 -1.00
CA LYS A 551 14.83 -41.44 -0.72
C LYS A 551 15.91 -41.93 0.26
N THR A 552 15.49 -42.48 1.40
CA THR A 552 16.37 -43.05 2.42
C THR A 552 17.22 -44.21 1.86
N GLN A 553 16.61 -45.06 1.03
CA GLN A 553 17.31 -46.19 0.40
C GLN A 553 18.34 -45.72 -0.64
N LEU A 554 18.05 -44.69 -1.43
CA LEU A 554 19.03 -44.07 -2.32
C LEU A 554 20.22 -43.51 -1.52
N THR A 555 19.94 -42.74 -0.47
CA THR A 555 20.98 -42.14 0.39
C THR A 555 21.90 -43.20 0.98
N ARG A 556 21.33 -44.31 1.49
CA ARG A 556 22.09 -45.47 1.97
C ARG A 556 22.98 -46.08 0.89
N ARG A 557 22.47 -46.25 -0.33
CA ARG A 557 23.27 -46.77 -1.45
C ARG A 557 24.41 -45.84 -1.85
N LEU A 558 24.22 -44.53 -1.75
CA LEU A 558 25.29 -43.54 -1.95
C LEU A 558 26.38 -43.65 -0.87
N GLN A 559 26.00 -43.96 0.37
CA GLN A 559 26.91 -44.27 1.48
C GLN A 559 27.56 -45.66 1.39
N GLY A 560 27.19 -46.49 0.40
CA GLY A 560 27.69 -47.87 0.26
C GLY A 560 27.02 -48.90 1.19
N LEU A 561 25.94 -48.52 1.87
CA LEU A 561 25.14 -49.43 2.71
C LEU A 561 24.18 -50.28 1.84
N PRO A 562 23.83 -51.51 2.26
CA PRO A 562 22.88 -52.34 1.54
C PRO A 562 21.43 -51.83 1.66
N PHE A 563 20.59 -52.24 0.71
CA PHE A 563 19.14 -52.06 0.78
C PHE A 563 18.59 -52.81 2.00
N ASP A 564 17.66 -52.18 2.70
CA ASP A 564 17.08 -52.70 3.95
C ASP A 564 15.63 -52.24 4.06
N ASP A 565 14.68 -53.17 3.89
CA ASP A 565 13.24 -52.92 3.93
C ASP A 565 12.68 -52.71 5.34
N THR A 566 13.49 -52.94 6.38
CA THR A 566 13.08 -52.76 7.78
C THR A 566 13.21 -51.31 8.26
N ILE A 567 13.83 -50.44 7.46
CA ILE A 567 14.07 -49.04 7.83
C ILE A 567 12.76 -48.25 7.72
N PRO A 568 12.33 -47.58 8.81
CA PRO A 568 11.12 -46.78 8.79
C PRO A 568 11.28 -45.57 7.89
N SER A 569 10.16 -45.03 7.41
CA SER A 569 10.16 -43.77 6.65
C SER A 569 10.80 -42.64 7.47
N THR A 570 11.64 -41.83 6.81
CA THR A 570 12.25 -40.64 7.43
C THR A 570 11.19 -39.66 7.92
N HIS A 571 11.27 -39.27 9.19
CA HIS A 571 10.49 -38.19 9.78
C HIS A 571 11.35 -36.93 9.82
N GLY A 572 10.82 -35.79 9.36
CA GLY A 572 11.59 -34.54 9.32
C GLY A 572 12.72 -34.55 8.29
N ILE A 573 13.97 -34.33 8.72
CA ILE A 573 15.15 -34.26 7.82
C ILE A 573 16.32 -35.04 8.43
N GLN A 574 17.00 -35.85 7.62
CA GLN A 574 18.25 -36.50 7.98
C GLN A 574 19.41 -35.97 7.15
N ILE A 575 20.46 -35.47 7.81
CA ILE A 575 21.67 -35.00 7.15
C ILE A 575 22.71 -36.12 7.19
N ASN A 576 23.12 -36.56 6.02
CA ASN A 576 24.08 -37.64 5.83
C ASN A 576 25.36 -37.08 5.21
N VAL A 577 26.53 -37.56 5.68
CA VAL A 577 27.84 -37.15 5.14
C VAL A 577 28.53 -38.36 4.54
N TRP A 578 29.00 -38.22 3.30
CA TRP A 578 29.76 -39.25 2.58
C TRP A 578 30.75 -38.62 1.60
N GLN A 579 31.63 -39.42 1.01
CA GLN A 579 32.66 -38.93 0.08
C GLN A 579 32.42 -39.44 -1.34
N ASP A 580 32.62 -38.56 -2.31
CA ASP A 580 32.63 -38.94 -3.73
C ASP A 580 33.95 -39.63 -4.12
N ASN A 581 34.07 -40.00 -5.40
CA ASN A 581 35.28 -40.64 -5.92
C ASN A 581 36.52 -39.72 -5.89
N ASN A 582 36.32 -38.40 -5.78
CA ASN A 582 37.37 -37.38 -5.71
C ASN A 582 37.68 -36.95 -4.26
N ARG A 583 37.13 -37.66 -3.25
CA ARG A 583 37.25 -37.35 -1.81
C ARG A 583 36.66 -35.99 -1.39
N LYS A 584 35.73 -35.44 -2.17
CA LYS A 584 34.92 -34.29 -1.75
C LYS A 584 33.86 -34.76 -0.76
N ASN A 585 33.62 -33.97 0.28
CA ASN A 585 32.58 -34.28 1.27
C ASN A 585 31.22 -33.84 0.71
N ILE A 586 30.30 -34.78 0.55
CA ILE A 586 28.92 -34.52 0.16
C ILE A 586 28.05 -34.57 1.41
N TYR A 587 27.35 -33.47 1.63
CA TYR A 587 26.28 -33.37 2.61
C TYR A 587 24.97 -33.60 1.86
N SER A 588 24.28 -34.69 2.17
CA SER A 588 22.99 -35.02 1.57
C SER A 588 21.87 -34.86 2.59
N TRP A 589 20.90 -34.02 2.26
CA TRP A 589 19.67 -33.82 3.03
C TRP A 589 18.60 -34.78 2.49
N ASP A 590 18.26 -35.78 3.31
CA ASP A 590 17.13 -36.69 3.08
C ASP A 590 15.90 -36.12 3.78
N PHE A 591 15.02 -35.50 2.98
CA PHE A 591 13.79 -34.91 3.49
C PHE A 591 12.72 -35.99 3.66
N GLY A 592 11.96 -35.95 4.75
CA GLY A 592 10.76 -36.75 4.92
C GLY A 592 9.72 -36.31 3.90
N GLY A 593 9.28 -37.21 3.02
CA GLY A 593 8.34 -36.87 1.94
C GLY A 593 6.89 -36.71 2.38
N GLN A 594 6.64 -36.43 3.65
CA GLN A 594 5.29 -36.18 4.16
C GLN A 594 4.95 -34.71 3.89
N ASP A 595 3.80 -34.47 3.26
CA ASP A 595 3.23 -33.16 2.92
C ASP A 595 3.38 -32.11 4.04
N ILE A 596 3.14 -32.50 5.29
CA ILE A 596 3.14 -31.56 6.41
C ILE A 596 4.49 -30.88 6.71
N TYR A 597 5.63 -31.47 6.32
CA TYR A 597 6.96 -30.86 6.54
C TYR A 597 7.39 -29.94 5.40
N LEU A 598 6.62 -29.91 4.32
CA LEU A 598 7.03 -29.30 3.08
C LEU A 598 7.21 -27.78 3.22
N GLY A 599 6.33 -27.10 3.95
CA GLY A 599 6.48 -25.68 4.23
C GLY A 599 7.82 -25.35 4.88
N THR A 600 8.34 -26.22 5.75
CA THR A 600 9.60 -26.02 6.49
C THR A 600 10.87 -26.40 5.73
N HIS A 601 10.78 -27.27 4.72
CA HIS A 601 11.95 -27.65 3.90
C HIS A 601 12.63 -26.45 3.25
N ALA A 602 11.84 -25.45 2.88
CA ALA A 602 12.28 -24.21 2.25
C ALA A 602 13.33 -23.43 3.04
N LEU A 603 13.40 -23.60 4.37
CA LEU A 603 14.42 -22.98 5.22
C LEU A 603 15.85 -23.48 4.90
N PHE A 604 15.97 -24.65 4.27
CA PHE A 604 17.25 -25.32 4.02
C PHE A 604 17.58 -25.40 2.54
N LEU A 605 16.61 -25.10 1.67
CA LEU A 605 16.83 -25.05 0.25
C LEU A 605 17.56 -23.75 -0.11
N ASP A 606 18.54 -23.88 -0.99
CA ASP A 606 19.32 -22.77 -1.50
C ASP A 606 19.74 -23.03 -2.95
N ASP A 607 20.17 -21.97 -3.63
CA ASP A 607 20.61 -22.06 -5.01
C ASP A 607 21.98 -22.77 -5.16
N ARG A 608 22.74 -22.96 -4.07
CA ARG A 608 24.06 -23.61 -4.05
C ARG A 608 24.01 -25.14 -3.96
N ALA A 609 22.84 -25.76 -3.92
CA ALA A 609 22.68 -27.22 -3.90
C ALA A 609 22.42 -27.87 -5.28
N VAL A 610 22.77 -29.16 -5.38
CA VAL A 610 22.29 -30.05 -6.44
C VAL A 610 21.01 -30.74 -5.97
N TYR A 611 19.99 -30.79 -6.83
CA TYR A 611 18.68 -31.35 -6.50
C TYR A 611 18.49 -32.72 -7.16
N CYS A 612 18.18 -33.74 -6.35
CA CYS A 612 17.76 -35.05 -6.82
C CYS A 612 16.29 -35.26 -6.42
N LEU A 613 15.42 -35.24 -7.42
CA LEU A 613 13.98 -35.37 -7.26
C LEU A 613 13.56 -36.79 -7.64
N LEU A 614 13.07 -37.57 -6.67
CA LEU A 614 12.57 -38.91 -6.91
C LEU A 614 11.07 -38.91 -7.19
N TRP A 615 10.68 -39.68 -8.21
CA TRP A 615 9.28 -39.91 -8.56
C TRP A 615 9.05 -41.40 -8.85
N HIS A 616 7.79 -41.81 -8.91
CA HIS A 616 7.36 -43.16 -9.25
C HIS A 616 5.90 -43.10 -9.71
N PRO A 617 5.50 -43.82 -10.78
CA PRO A 617 4.17 -43.75 -11.36
C PRO A 617 3.02 -43.94 -10.35
N ASP A 618 3.17 -44.89 -9.42
CA ASP A 618 2.15 -45.19 -8.39
C ASP A 618 1.93 -44.07 -7.35
N TYR A 619 2.76 -43.02 -7.35
CA TYR A 619 2.66 -41.87 -6.44
C TYR A 619 2.49 -40.56 -7.20
N GLU A 620 2.21 -40.62 -8.51
CA GLU A 620 1.95 -39.47 -9.36
C GLU A 620 0.45 -39.13 -9.36
N ASP A 621 -0.04 -38.87 -8.16
CA ASP A 621 -1.44 -38.57 -7.87
C ASP A 621 -1.52 -37.52 -6.76
N GLU A 622 -2.72 -37.02 -6.53
CA GLU A 622 -3.03 -36.05 -5.48
C GLU A 622 -4.11 -36.59 -4.52
N GLU A 623 -4.31 -37.92 -4.49
CA GLU A 623 -5.31 -38.54 -3.65
C GLU A 623 -4.90 -38.46 -2.17
N VAL A 624 -5.89 -38.22 -1.32
CA VAL A 624 -5.69 -38.18 0.13
C VAL A 624 -5.85 -39.59 0.69
N PHE A 625 -4.87 -40.07 1.43
CA PHE A 625 -4.83 -41.41 2.03
C PHE A 625 -4.42 -41.36 3.51
N CYS A 626 -4.73 -42.41 4.27
CA CYS A 626 -4.28 -42.57 5.67
C CYS A 626 -3.57 -43.92 5.79
N GLU A 627 -2.36 -43.94 6.35
CA GLU A 627 -1.51 -45.13 6.37
C GLU A 627 -1.11 -45.65 7.74
N ASP A 628 -1.16 -44.80 8.76
CA ASP A 628 -0.80 -45.16 10.12
C ASP A 628 -2.02 -45.13 11.05
N GLU A 629 -1.84 -45.67 12.25
CA GLU A 629 -2.85 -45.69 13.30
C GLU A 629 -3.22 -44.28 13.81
N SER A 630 -2.51 -43.23 13.35
CA SER A 630 -2.77 -41.83 13.73
C SER A 630 -4.05 -41.28 13.10
N GLY A 631 -4.47 -41.83 11.94
CA GLY A 631 -5.66 -41.38 11.21
C GLY A 631 -5.52 -40.01 10.54
N ILE A 632 -4.32 -39.44 10.46
CA ILE A 632 -4.08 -38.13 9.83
C ILE A 632 -3.88 -38.30 8.32
N PRO A 633 -4.67 -37.61 7.48
CA PRO A 633 -4.54 -37.69 6.03
C PRO A 633 -3.15 -37.26 5.54
N MET A 634 -2.70 -37.92 4.49
CA MET A 634 -1.49 -37.63 3.72
C MET A 634 -1.89 -37.42 2.26
N LYS A 635 -1.17 -36.55 1.57
CA LYS A 635 -1.35 -36.29 0.14
C LYS A 635 -0.02 -36.41 -0.61
N ASN A 636 -0.06 -37.03 -1.79
CA ASN A 636 1.05 -36.99 -2.75
C ASN A 636 1.02 -35.68 -3.55
N HIS A 637 2.19 -35.24 -4.03
CA HIS A 637 2.29 -34.11 -4.96
C HIS A 637 2.83 -34.58 -6.30
N LEU A 638 2.27 -34.03 -7.39
CA LEU A 638 2.75 -34.30 -8.73
C LEU A 638 4.22 -33.87 -8.92
N LEU A 639 4.89 -34.45 -9.90
CA LEU A 639 6.27 -34.10 -10.25
C LEU A 639 6.40 -32.61 -10.63
N SER A 640 5.39 -32.04 -11.28
CA SER A 640 5.33 -30.60 -11.63
C SER A 640 5.40 -29.70 -10.39
N TYR A 641 4.71 -30.07 -9.31
CA TYR A 641 4.74 -29.36 -8.04
C TYR A 641 6.16 -29.24 -7.50
N TRP A 642 6.89 -30.36 -7.44
CA TRP A 642 8.24 -30.40 -6.90
C TRP A 642 9.25 -29.62 -7.75
N LEU A 643 9.06 -29.59 -9.08
CA LEU A 643 9.88 -28.79 -9.98
C LEU A 643 9.63 -27.29 -9.78
N ALA A 644 8.37 -26.87 -9.70
CA ALA A 644 8.01 -25.49 -9.41
C ALA A 644 8.49 -25.06 -8.00
N TYR A 645 8.46 -25.97 -7.03
CA TYR A 645 9.00 -25.78 -5.70
C TYR A 645 10.51 -25.47 -5.73
N ILE A 646 11.29 -26.26 -6.48
CA ILE A 646 12.73 -26.02 -6.65
C ILE A 646 12.98 -24.70 -7.37
N ASP A 647 12.28 -24.41 -8.47
CA ASP A 647 12.43 -23.15 -9.22
C ASP A 647 12.13 -21.92 -8.35
N SER A 648 11.08 -22.00 -7.53
CA SER A 648 10.68 -20.87 -6.68
C SER A 648 11.74 -20.46 -5.65
N ILE A 649 12.61 -21.38 -5.22
CA ILE A 649 13.62 -21.12 -4.17
C ILE A 649 15.04 -21.07 -4.74
N ALA A 650 15.43 -22.06 -5.55
CA ALA A 650 16.78 -22.20 -6.09
C ALA A 650 16.95 -21.55 -7.46
N GLY A 651 15.84 -21.27 -8.15
CA GLY A 651 15.80 -20.69 -9.48
C GLY A 651 16.13 -21.65 -10.62
N GLU A 652 15.87 -21.20 -11.83
CA GLU A 652 16.01 -21.94 -13.09
C GLU A 652 17.43 -22.44 -13.39
N LYS A 653 18.46 -21.87 -12.75
CA LYS A 653 19.86 -22.28 -12.92
C LYS A 653 20.28 -23.41 -11.98
N ALA A 654 19.40 -23.86 -11.08
CA ALA A 654 19.70 -24.98 -10.19
C ALA A 654 19.79 -26.29 -10.99
N PRO A 655 20.82 -27.14 -10.75
CA PRO A 655 20.93 -28.43 -11.41
C PRO A 655 19.98 -29.45 -10.79
N VAL A 656 19.09 -30.01 -11.63
CA VAL A 656 18.04 -30.95 -11.20
C VAL A 656 18.19 -32.31 -11.89
N ILE A 657 18.13 -33.39 -11.10
CA ILE A 657 18.07 -34.77 -11.59
C ILE A 657 16.73 -35.38 -11.17
N VAL A 658 15.89 -35.70 -12.14
CA VAL A 658 14.61 -36.39 -11.95
C VAL A 658 14.80 -37.89 -12.09
N CYS A 659 14.65 -38.63 -10.99
CA CYS A 659 14.90 -40.06 -10.90
C CYS A 659 13.60 -40.84 -10.73
N GLN A 660 13.25 -41.71 -11.68
CA GLN A 660 12.26 -42.75 -11.41
C GLN A 660 12.89 -43.75 -10.44
N SER A 661 12.35 -43.81 -9.22
CA SER A 661 12.77 -44.73 -8.18
C SER A 661 12.19 -46.14 -8.40
N GLN A 662 12.63 -47.13 -7.62
CA GLN A 662 12.05 -48.49 -7.59
C GLN A 662 11.98 -49.20 -8.96
N CYS A 663 12.83 -48.84 -9.93
CA CYS A 663 12.91 -49.52 -11.23
C CYS A 663 13.76 -50.79 -11.13
N ASP A 664 13.24 -51.80 -10.44
CA ASP A 664 13.92 -53.08 -10.22
C ASP A 664 14.04 -53.92 -11.50
N SER A 665 13.18 -53.67 -12.49
CA SER A 665 13.26 -54.31 -13.81
C SER A 665 13.16 -53.31 -14.99
N PRO A 666 13.75 -53.58 -16.17
CA PRO A 666 13.62 -52.71 -17.34
C PRO A 666 12.18 -52.50 -17.83
N SER A 667 11.25 -53.40 -17.50
CA SER A 667 9.83 -53.29 -17.85
C SER A 667 9.05 -52.26 -17.03
N GLU A 668 9.59 -51.84 -15.88
CA GLU A 668 8.97 -50.83 -15.00
C GLU A 668 9.32 -49.40 -15.40
N VAL A 669 10.23 -49.23 -16.36
CA VAL A 669 10.66 -47.91 -16.84
C VAL A 669 9.48 -47.17 -17.47
N GLN A 670 9.19 -45.99 -16.95
CA GLN A 670 8.20 -45.08 -17.48
C GLN A 670 8.84 -43.72 -17.82
N LYS A 671 8.21 -42.99 -18.76
CA LYS A 671 8.63 -41.64 -19.08
C LYS A 671 8.16 -40.70 -17.97
N ALA A 672 9.09 -39.93 -17.42
CA ALA A 672 8.75 -38.95 -16.38
C ALA A 672 7.78 -37.89 -16.92
N PRO A 673 6.70 -37.57 -16.19
CA PRO A 673 5.72 -36.55 -16.55
C PRO A 673 6.27 -35.15 -16.24
N ILE A 674 7.40 -34.81 -16.86
CA ILE A 674 8.07 -33.52 -16.67
C ILE A 674 7.33 -32.47 -17.52
N PRO A 675 6.76 -31.41 -16.92
CA PRO A 675 6.13 -30.33 -17.66
C PRO A 675 7.17 -29.52 -18.46
N PRO A 676 6.72 -28.67 -19.41
CA PRO A 676 7.59 -27.63 -19.95
C PRO A 676 8.23 -26.85 -18.80
N ASN A 677 9.54 -26.62 -18.86
CA ASN A 677 10.28 -25.99 -17.77
C ASN A 677 11.43 -25.16 -18.32
N ASN A 678 11.92 -24.23 -17.50
CA ASN A 678 13.01 -23.31 -17.84
C ASN A 678 14.35 -23.74 -17.23
N PHE A 679 14.44 -24.92 -16.61
CA PHE A 679 15.68 -25.33 -15.96
C PHE A 679 16.81 -25.40 -16.98
N SER A 680 17.87 -24.63 -16.73
CA SER A 680 19.05 -24.58 -17.60
C SER A 680 19.73 -25.94 -17.69
N TRP A 681 19.60 -26.77 -16.65
CA TRP A 681 20.10 -28.13 -16.64
C TRP A 681 19.16 -29.06 -15.86
N LEU A 682 18.49 -29.96 -16.59
CA LEU A 682 17.64 -31.01 -16.04
C LEU A 682 17.90 -32.34 -16.76
N GLN A 683 18.11 -33.42 -15.99
CA GLN A 683 18.22 -34.77 -16.52
C GLN A 683 17.17 -35.71 -15.92
N SER A 684 16.65 -36.64 -16.73
CA SER A 684 15.74 -37.69 -16.28
C SER A 684 16.39 -39.07 -16.44
N LEU A 685 16.32 -39.90 -15.40
CA LEU A 685 16.89 -41.25 -15.40
C LEU A 685 16.13 -42.19 -14.46
N GLN A 686 16.46 -43.48 -14.48
CA GLN A 686 15.86 -44.52 -13.65
C GLN A 686 16.89 -45.12 -12.69
N ILE A 687 16.44 -45.47 -11.49
CA ILE A 687 17.29 -46.08 -10.46
C ILE A 687 16.58 -47.23 -9.74
N SER A 688 17.36 -48.22 -9.31
CA SER A 688 16.93 -49.22 -8.32
C SER A 688 17.91 -49.27 -7.16
N ALA A 689 17.41 -48.89 -5.98
CA ALA A 689 18.15 -49.07 -4.74
C ALA A 689 18.24 -50.56 -4.36
N LYS A 690 17.28 -51.41 -4.74
CA LYS A 690 17.29 -52.84 -4.40
C LYS A 690 18.41 -53.60 -5.13
N ASN A 691 18.54 -53.37 -6.44
CA ASN A 691 19.55 -54.00 -7.30
C ASN A 691 20.89 -53.25 -7.30
N ASN A 692 20.97 -52.13 -6.59
CA ASN A 692 22.14 -51.24 -6.57
C ASN A 692 22.55 -50.74 -7.95
N ASP A 693 21.57 -50.47 -8.82
CA ASP A 693 21.84 -49.95 -10.17
C ASP A 693 22.04 -48.44 -10.16
N LEU A 694 23.13 -48.01 -9.51
CA LEU A 694 23.57 -46.61 -9.52
C LEU A 694 24.54 -46.29 -10.67
N LYS A 695 24.75 -47.23 -11.61
CA LYS A 695 25.74 -47.07 -12.69
C LYS A 695 25.41 -45.89 -13.61
N ARG A 696 24.12 -45.62 -13.82
CA ARG A 696 23.64 -44.47 -14.60
C ARG A 696 23.53 -43.20 -13.77
N PHE A 697 23.17 -43.32 -12.50
CA PHE A 697 22.96 -42.17 -11.61
C PHE A 697 24.26 -41.47 -11.22
N LYS A 698 25.31 -42.21 -10.82
CA LYS A 698 26.57 -41.61 -10.35
C LYS A 698 27.23 -40.68 -11.38
N PRO A 699 27.33 -41.04 -12.68
CA PRO A 699 27.85 -40.11 -13.70
C PRO A 699 27.04 -38.82 -13.83
N SER A 700 25.70 -38.90 -13.88
CA SER A 700 24.83 -37.72 -13.93
C SER A 700 24.96 -36.85 -12.68
N LEU A 701 25.06 -37.46 -11.50
CA LEU A 701 25.29 -36.75 -10.24
C LEU A 701 26.62 -36.01 -10.23
N ASN A 702 27.70 -36.65 -10.69
CA ASN A 702 29.01 -36.00 -10.80
C ASN A 702 28.98 -34.81 -11.77
N TYR A 703 28.33 -34.96 -12.92
CA TYR A 703 28.20 -33.86 -13.87
C TYR A 703 27.36 -32.70 -13.30
N ALA A 704 26.29 -32.99 -12.55
CA ALA A 704 25.50 -31.96 -11.86
C ALA A 704 26.35 -31.16 -10.87
N PHE A 705 27.25 -31.83 -10.14
CA PHE A 705 28.20 -31.19 -9.24
C PHE A 705 29.25 -30.36 -9.97
N GLU A 706 29.71 -30.80 -11.14
CA GLU A 706 30.61 -30.04 -12.01
C GLU A 706 29.92 -28.78 -12.55
N TYR A 707 28.71 -28.92 -13.10
CA TYR A 707 27.88 -27.80 -13.56
C TYR A 707 27.64 -26.78 -12.44
N GLN A 708 27.34 -27.24 -11.23
CA GLN A 708 27.14 -26.36 -10.08
C GLN A 708 28.42 -25.62 -9.69
N ALA A 709 29.57 -26.30 -9.75
CA ALA A 709 30.87 -25.68 -9.47
C ALA A 709 31.23 -24.63 -10.53
N GLU A 710 30.93 -24.87 -11.81
CA GLU A 710 31.11 -23.89 -12.89
C GLU A 710 30.18 -22.68 -12.69
N ARG A 711 28.92 -22.90 -12.31
CA ARG A 711 27.93 -21.84 -12.06
C ARG A 711 28.33 -20.93 -10.91
N ILE A 712 28.74 -21.50 -9.78
CA ILE A 712 29.13 -20.73 -8.59
C ILE A 712 30.53 -20.12 -8.76
N GLY A 713 31.42 -20.83 -9.47
CA GLY A 713 32.85 -20.55 -9.52
C GLY A 713 33.59 -21.21 -8.37
N GLU A 714 34.87 -21.53 -8.57
CA GLU A 714 35.72 -22.03 -7.48
C GLU A 714 35.98 -20.93 -6.46
N ILE A 715 35.26 -20.98 -5.34
CA ILE A 715 35.45 -20.04 -4.24
C ILE A 715 36.73 -20.40 -3.49
N LYS A 716 37.62 -19.41 -3.36
CA LYS A 716 38.85 -19.52 -2.58
C LYS A 716 38.59 -18.95 -1.20
N LEU A 717 39.10 -19.57 -0.13
CA LEU A 717 39.06 -18.96 1.20
C LEU A 717 40.48 -18.76 1.73
N PRO A 718 40.78 -17.65 2.42
CA PRO A 718 42.03 -17.50 3.17
C PRO A 718 42.22 -18.66 4.15
N LYS A 719 43.44 -19.18 4.28
CA LYS A 719 43.72 -20.24 5.28
C LYS A 719 43.38 -19.80 6.70
N CYS A 720 43.55 -18.51 7.02
CA CYS A 720 43.18 -17.97 8.32
C CYS A 720 41.66 -18.02 8.57
N TRP A 721 40.83 -17.73 7.56
CA TRP A 721 39.37 -17.88 7.65
C TRP A 721 38.98 -19.35 7.76
N TRP A 722 39.63 -20.23 6.98
CA TRP A 722 39.38 -21.67 7.05
C TRP A 722 39.72 -22.27 8.42
N ALA A 723 40.69 -21.71 9.15
CA ALA A 723 41.01 -22.14 10.51
C ALA A 723 39.82 -21.98 11.48
N VAL A 724 39.02 -20.91 11.33
CA VAL A 724 37.77 -20.72 12.08
C VAL A 724 36.77 -21.83 11.75
N VAL A 725 36.62 -22.15 10.46
CA VAL A 725 35.73 -23.24 10.00
C VAL A 725 36.14 -24.58 10.60
N GLN A 726 37.44 -24.89 10.62
CA GLN A 726 37.96 -26.11 11.23
C GLN A 726 37.60 -26.19 12.73
N LYS A 727 37.70 -25.08 13.46
CA LYS A 727 37.34 -25.03 14.89
C LYS A 727 35.84 -25.25 15.13
N LEU A 728 34.97 -24.69 14.29
CA LEU A 728 33.53 -24.95 14.35
C LEU A 728 33.19 -26.42 14.03
N LEU A 729 33.90 -27.02 13.06
CA LEU A 729 33.75 -28.45 12.73
C LEU A 729 34.25 -29.36 13.87
N GLU A 730 35.36 -29.01 14.52
CA GLU A 730 35.85 -29.73 15.72
C GLU A 730 34.83 -29.69 16.86
N GLN A 731 34.22 -28.52 17.12
CA GLN A 731 33.16 -28.37 18.12
C GLN A 731 31.92 -29.22 17.78
N LYS A 732 31.52 -29.24 16.51
CA LYS A 732 30.44 -30.11 16.02
C LYS A 732 30.73 -31.59 16.24
N LEU A 733 31.96 -32.03 15.98
CA LEU A 733 32.41 -33.41 16.24
C LEU A 733 32.43 -33.75 17.74
N GLN A 734 32.58 -32.75 18.61
CA GLN A 734 32.45 -32.88 20.06
C GLN A 734 30.99 -32.81 20.55
N HIS A 735 30.02 -32.95 19.65
CA HIS A 735 28.58 -32.88 19.92
C HIS A 735 28.10 -31.53 20.47
N GLN A 736 28.83 -30.45 20.21
CA GLN A 736 28.34 -29.10 20.50
C GLN A 736 27.23 -28.72 19.51
N LYS A 737 26.07 -28.33 20.05
CA LYS A 737 24.85 -28.07 19.27
C LYS A 737 24.78 -26.64 18.73
N VAL A 738 25.17 -25.67 19.55
CA VAL A 738 25.12 -24.23 19.26
C VAL A 738 26.40 -23.50 19.67
N VAL A 739 26.69 -22.40 18.99
CA VAL A 739 27.78 -21.46 19.30
C VAL A 739 27.20 -20.05 19.36
N GLU A 740 27.46 -19.32 20.43
CA GLU A 740 27.05 -17.92 20.55
C GLU A 740 27.84 -17.04 19.56
N LYS A 741 27.19 -16.00 19.04
CA LYS A 741 27.80 -15.06 18.08
C LYS A 741 29.07 -14.43 18.64
N ASP A 742 29.10 -14.07 19.92
CA ASP A 742 30.28 -13.47 20.54
C ASP A 742 31.47 -14.43 20.59
N VAL A 743 31.21 -15.72 20.81
CA VAL A 743 32.25 -16.77 20.75
C VAL A 743 32.77 -16.93 19.32
N TYR A 744 31.88 -16.91 18.33
CA TYR A 744 32.25 -16.91 16.91
C TYR A 744 33.10 -15.67 16.55
N LEU A 745 32.68 -14.49 16.97
CA LEU A 745 33.41 -13.24 16.74
C LEU A 745 34.79 -13.24 17.40
N ALA A 746 34.91 -13.79 18.62
CA ALA A 746 36.19 -13.96 19.29
C ALA A 746 37.12 -14.93 18.54
N LEU A 747 36.58 -16.03 18.01
CA LEU A 747 37.32 -16.98 17.18
C LEU A 747 37.79 -16.34 15.86
N CYS A 748 36.93 -15.54 15.23
CA CYS A 748 37.27 -14.72 14.06
C CYS A 748 38.39 -13.72 14.36
N ALA A 749 38.32 -13.00 15.48
CA ALA A 749 39.36 -12.06 15.90
C ALA A 749 40.70 -12.76 16.16
N GLN A 750 40.68 -13.93 16.83
CA GLN A 750 41.89 -14.73 17.09
C GLN A 750 42.59 -15.14 15.78
N HIS A 751 41.83 -15.45 14.75
CA HIS A 751 42.33 -15.88 13.44
C HIS A 751 42.39 -14.75 12.40
N GLN A 752 42.23 -13.48 12.81
CA GLN A 752 42.33 -12.30 11.93
C GLN A 752 41.36 -12.35 10.74
N VAL A 753 40.11 -12.75 10.98
CA VAL A 753 39.04 -12.67 9.98
C VAL A 753 38.51 -11.23 9.94
N SER A 754 38.64 -10.58 8.78
CA SER A 754 38.22 -9.19 8.56
C SER A 754 36.73 -9.00 8.34
N ALA A 755 36.04 -10.03 7.82
CA ALA A 755 34.63 -9.98 7.46
C ALA A 755 33.84 -11.12 8.14
N PRO A 756 33.70 -11.14 9.47
CA PRO A 756 33.02 -12.22 10.17
C PRO A 756 31.55 -12.37 9.78
N GLY A 757 30.85 -11.26 9.49
CA GLY A 757 29.46 -11.32 9.02
C GLY A 757 29.32 -12.04 7.68
N SER A 758 30.11 -11.65 6.68
CA SER A 758 30.09 -12.25 5.34
C SER A 758 30.56 -13.71 5.36
N LEU A 759 31.59 -14.04 6.15
CA LEU A 759 32.01 -15.43 6.37
C LEU A 759 30.86 -16.25 6.98
N LEU A 760 30.14 -15.72 7.96
CA LEU A 760 29.04 -16.43 8.59
C LEU A 760 27.89 -16.74 7.62
N ILE A 761 27.49 -15.76 6.79
CA ILE A 761 26.48 -15.98 5.74
C ILE A 761 26.96 -17.03 4.73
N TYR A 762 28.23 -16.97 4.35
CA TYR A 762 28.84 -17.98 3.48
C TYR A 762 28.76 -19.38 4.10
N LEU A 763 29.09 -19.53 5.38
CA LEU A 763 29.03 -20.82 6.08
C LEU A 763 27.58 -21.35 6.18
N HIS A 764 26.60 -20.46 6.36
CA HIS A 764 25.20 -20.82 6.32
C HIS A 764 24.79 -21.38 4.95
N ARG A 765 25.13 -20.67 3.87
CA ARG A 765 24.81 -21.09 2.50
C ARG A 765 25.61 -22.31 2.03
N CYS A 766 26.77 -22.58 2.63
CA CYS A 766 27.48 -23.86 2.47
C CYS A 766 26.91 -24.98 3.35
N GLY A 767 25.99 -24.69 4.27
CA GLY A 767 25.31 -25.67 5.13
C GLY A 767 26.19 -26.22 6.24
N LEU A 768 27.32 -25.57 6.50
CA LEU A 768 28.25 -25.91 7.58
C LEU A 768 27.67 -25.57 8.95
N VAL A 769 27.01 -24.43 9.01
CA VAL A 769 26.24 -23.94 10.15
C VAL A 769 24.88 -23.48 9.64
N PHE A 770 23.94 -23.24 10.55
CA PHE A 770 22.70 -22.55 10.22
C PHE A 770 22.62 -21.27 11.05
N TYR A 771 22.49 -20.13 10.35
CA TYR A 771 22.44 -18.80 10.95
C TYR A 771 21.62 -17.87 10.07
N LYS A 772 20.79 -17.04 10.70
CA LYS A 772 20.06 -15.94 10.04
C LYS A 772 20.03 -14.78 11.02
N ALA A 773 20.47 -13.59 10.58
CA ALA A 773 20.63 -12.44 11.45
C ALA A 773 19.31 -12.06 12.13
N GLY A 774 19.36 -11.79 13.44
CA GLY A 774 18.17 -11.50 14.25
C GLY A 774 17.33 -12.73 14.58
N LEU A 775 17.68 -13.93 14.09
CA LEU A 775 17.03 -15.18 14.43
C LEU A 775 17.84 -16.01 15.43
N PHE A 776 17.15 -16.85 16.20
CA PHE A 776 17.67 -17.80 17.18
C PHE A 776 18.55 -17.14 18.25
N ASN A 777 18.20 -15.92 18.67
CA ASN A 777 19.03 -15.09 19.56
C ASN A 777 20.46 -14.90 19.03
N ASP A 778 20.60 -14.77 17.71
CA ASP A 778 21.87 -14.66 16.99
C ASP A 778 22.81 -15.87 17.16
N GLN A 779 22.31 -17.02 17.63
CA GLN A 779 23.12 -18.23 17.80
C GLN A 779 23.38 -18.95 16.48
N LEU A 780 24.58 -19.54 16.37
CA LEU A 780 24.99 -20.37 15.25
C LEU A 780 24.64 -21.82 15.57
N ILE A 781 23.75 -22.42 14.78
CA ILE A 781 23.35 -23.82 14.95
C ILE A 781 24.33 -24.72 14.20
N LEU A 782 25.09 -25.52 14.95
CA LEU A 782 26.04 -26.50 14.40
C LEU A 782 25.35 -27.83 14.07
N ASP A 783 24.45 -28.27 14.96
CA ASP A 783 23.63 -29.47 14.80
C ASP A 783 22.23 -29.12 14.28
N GLN A 784 22.11 -29.04 12.97
CA GLN A 784 20.84 -28.73 12.28
C GLN A 784 19.80 -29.84 12.48
N ALA A 785 20.21 -31.10 12.59
CA ALA A 785 19.27 -32.22 12.77
C ALA A 785 18.60 -32.14 14.15
N TRP A 786 19.37 -31.83 15.19
CA TRP A 786 18.84 -31.57 16.53
C TRP A 786 17.86 -30.38 16.55
N ALA A 787 18.22 -29.26 15.92
CA ALA A 787 17.35 -28.08 15.87
C ALA A 787 16.03 -28.36 15.15
N LEU A 788 16.10 -29.11 14.04
CA LEU A 788 14.94 -29.51 13.26
C LEU A 788 14.03 -30.46 14.02
N GLN A 789 14.59 -31.43 14.73
CA GLN A 789 13.81 -32.34 15.58
C GLN A 789 13.00 -31.57 16.64
N GLY A 790 13.61 -30.54 17.24
CA GLY A 790 12.92 -29.64 18.16
C GLY A 790 11.76 -28.87 17.50
N VAL A 791 12.00 -28.29 16.32
CA VAL A 791 10.98 -27.52 15.56
C VAL A 791 9.85 -28.40 15.01
N TYR A 792 10.16 -29.61 14.56
CA TYR A 792 9.19 -30.56 13.99
C TYR A 792 8.33 -31.29 15.01
N SER A 793 8.58 -31.06 16.30
CA SER A 793 7.75 -31.63 17.36
C SER A 793 6.27 -31.27 17.21
N LEU A 794 5.93 -30.09 16.67
CA LEU A 794 4.55 -29.65 16.41
C LEU A 794 3.82 -30.48 15.35
N LEU A 795 4.56 -31.07 14.41
CA LEU A 795 4.03 -31.75 13.22
C LEU A 795 4.09 -33.28 13.36
N GLU A 796 4.49 -33.77 14.54
CA GLU A 796 4.58 -35.21 14.83
C GLU A 796 3.17 -35.83 14.87
N ARG A 797 2.93 -36.81 14.00
CA ARG A 797 1.60 -37.36 13.70
C ARG A 797 1.04 -38.27 14.79
N GLY A 798 1.89 -39.01 15.49
CA GLY A 798 1.42 -39.98 16.49
C GLY A 798 0.94 -39.35 17.79
N THR A 799 1.46 -38.17 18.15
CA THR A 799 1.32 -37.60 19.48
C THR A 799 0.82 -36.15 19.45
N THR A 800 1.57 -35.25 18.82
CA THR A 800 1.40 -33.80 19.01
C THR A 800 0.34 -33.23 18.08
N LEU A 801 0.43 -33.53 16.79
CA LEU A 801 -0.45 -32.99 15.76
C LEU A 801 -1.95 -33.29 16.00
N PRO A 802 -2.39 -34.51 16.38
CA PRO A 802 -3.80 -34.78 16.69
C PRO A 802 -4.33 -33.91 17.84
N VAL A 803 -3.48 -33.63 18.84
CA VAL A 803 -3.85 -32.80 20.00
C VAL A 803 -3.99 -31.35 19.56
N LEU A 804 -3.06 -30.84 18.76
CA LEU A 804 -3.10 -29.47 18.26
C LEU A 804 -4.28 -29.22 17.31
N GLN A 805 -4.61 -30.16 16.42
CA GLN A 805 -5.78 -30.03 15.54
C GLN A 805 -7.08 -29.93 16.36
N LYS A 806 -7.22 -30.72 17.44
CA LYS A 806 -8.36 -30.61 18.37
C LYS A 806 -8.39 -29.29 19.13
N GLN A 807 -7.24 -28.65 19.33
CA GLN A 807 -7.10 -27.34 19.97
C GLN A 807 -7.07 -26.18 18.96
N HIS A 808 -7.47 -26.42 17.70
CA HIS A 808 -7.42 -25.43 16.62
C HIS A 808 -6.04 -24.75 16.50
N GLY A 809 -4.99 -25.56 16.54
CA GLY A 809 -3.59 -25.14 16.44
C GLY A 809 -3.00 -24.43 17.65
N GLN A 810 -3.77 -24.24 18.74
CA GLN A 810 -3.29 -23.57 19.96
C GLN A 810 -2.41 -24.49 20.81
N PHE A 811 -1.34 -23.94 21.39
CA PHE A 811 -0.45 -24.65 22.32
C PHE A 811 0.32 -23.72 23.26
N SER A 812 0.96 -24.31 24.27
CA SER A 812 1.90 -23.67 25.21
C SER A 812 3.21 -24.45 25.29
N GLN A 813 4.24 -23.85 25.91
CA GLN A 813 5.51 -24.57 26.15
C GLN A 813 5.29 -25.84 27.00
N ALA A 814 4.46 -25.73 28.04
CA ALA A 814 4.15 -26.83 28.94
C ALA A 814 3.48 -28.01 28.23
N LEU A 815 2.60 -27.75 27.26
CA LEU A 815 1.95 -28.79 26.49
C LEU A 815 2.95 -29.58 25.64
N LEU A 816 3.89 -28.91 24.96
CA LEU A 816 4.93 -29.60 24.18
C LEU A 816 5.91 -30.37 25.06
N ALA A 817 6.21 -29.84 26.25
CA ALA A 817 6.97 -30.55 27.27
C ALA A 817 6.30 -31.86 27.67
N GLU A 818 4.98 -31.85 27.90
CA GLU A 818 4.20 -33.04 28.27
C GLU A 818 4.10 -34.05 27.12
N LEU A 819 3.92 -33.59 25.88
CA LEU A 819 3.64 -34.47 24.74
C LEU A 819 4.89 -35.17 24.16
N LEU A 820 5.99 -34.44 23.97
CA LEU A 820 7.13 -34.96 23.20
C LEU A 820 8.50 -34.55 23.75
N TRP A 821 8.65 -33.31 24.23
CA TRP A 821 9.97 -32.78 24.61
C TRP A 821 10.56 -33.42 25.88
N SER A 822 9.73 -33.91 26.80
CA SER A 822 10.21 -34.66 27.97
C SER A 822 10.84 -36.00 27.60
N ASP A 823 10.31 -36.69 26.58
CA ASP A 823 10.85 -37.96 26.09
C ASP A 823 12.25 -37.79 25.47
N TYR A 824 12.48 -36.64 24.82
CA TYR A 824 13.79 -36.25 24.30
C TYR A 824 14.72 -35.58 25.33
N LYS A 825 14.25 -35.34 26.56
CA LYS A 825 14.99 -34.72 27.66
C LYS A 825 15.56 -33.34 27.31
N TYR A 826 14.81 -32.52 26.56
CA TYR A 826 15.23 -31.15 26.25
C TYR A 826 15.14 -30.25 27.48
N SER A 827 16.19 -29.47 27.74
CA SER A 827 16.23 -28.48 28.83
C SER A 827 15.36 -27.26 28.54
N ASP A 828 14.97 -26.52 29.58
CA ASP A 828 14.13 -25.32 29.44
C ASP A 828 14.73 -24.28 28.48
N ASN A 829 16.06 -24.15 28.47
CA ASN A 829 16.76 -23.26 27.54
C ASN A 829 16.64 -23.73 26.08
N GLU A 830 16.71 -25.04 25.83
CA GLU A 830 16.54 -25.60 24.49
C GLU A 830 15.09 -25.45 24.02
N GLN A 831 14.11 -25.69 24.90
CA GLN A 831 12.69 -25.49 24.60
C GLN A 831 12.39 -24.02 24.24
N HIS A 832 12.93 -23.07 25.02
CA HIS A 832 12.77 -21.64 24.75
C HIS A 832 13.42 -21.23 23.41
N LEU A 833 14.60 -21.79 23.12
CA LEU A 833 15.26 -21.60 21.84
C LEU A 833 14.37 -22.13 20.70
N PHE A 834 13.86 -23.36 20.77
CA PHE A 834 12.98 -23.95 19.77
C PHE A 834 11.71 -23.12 19.53
N LEU A 835 11.05 -22.63 20.57
CA LEU A 835 9.88 -21.74 20.42
C LEU A 835 10.25 -20.43 19.71
N THR A 836 11.40 -19.87 20.04
CA THR A 836 11.93 -18.69 19.35
C THR A 836 12.20 -19.01 17.88
N MET A 837 12.75 -20.21 17.59
CA MET A 837 12.98 -20.68 16.23
C MET A 837 11.67 -20.81 15.45
N MET A 838 10.68 -21.50 16.02
CA MET A 838 9.37 -21.75 15.40
C MET A 838 8.69 -20.43 15.04
N ARG A 839 8.72 -19.43 15.94
CA ARG A 839 8.15 -18.10 15.68
C ARG A 839 8.81 -17.39 14.53
N GLN A 840 10.14 -17.34 14.55
CA GLN A 840 10.94 -16.62 13.57
C GLN A 840 10.92 -17.26 12.18
N CYS A 841 10.66 -18.56 12.10
CA CYS A 841 10.44 -19.29 10.86
C CYS A 841 8.97 -19.30 10.37
N GLY A 842 8.05 -18.63 11.09
CA GLY A 842 6.63 -18.60 10.75
C GLY A 842 5.92 -19.96 10.94
N VAL A 843 6.50 -20.88 11.71
CA VAL A 843 5.91 -22.18 12.07
C VAL A 843 4.86 -22.01 13.16
N CYS A 844 5.00 -20.99 14.01
CA CYS A 844 3.96 -20.56 14.94
C CYS A 844 4.00 -19.04 15.13
N PHE A 845 2.97 -18.48 15.76
CA PHE A 845 2.97 -17.09 16.22
C PHE A 845 2.42 -16.99 17.63
N LYS A 846 2.89 -16.00 18.38
CA LYS A 846 2.46 -15.76 19.76
C LYS A 846 1.18 -14.93 19.77
N VAL A 847 0.17 -15.37 20.53
CA VAL A 847 -1.12 -14.66 20.67
C VAL A 847 -1.39 -14.15 22.08
N ALA A 848 -0.73 -14.72 23.09
CA ALA A 848 -0.72 -14.23 24.47
C ALA A 848 0.53 -14.74 25.21
N GLU A 849 0.67 -14.41 26.49
CA GLU A 849 1.73 -14.97 27.34
C GLU A 849 1.60 -16.50 27.42
N ASP A 850 2.68 -17.21 27.05
CA ASP A 850 2.73 -18.68 26.93
C ASP A 850 1.59 -19.31 26.09
N SER A 851 1.13 -18.60 25.05
CA SER A 851 0.11 -19.09 24.13
C SER A 851 0.48 -18.79 22.69
N TYR A 852 0.51 -19.85 21.89
CA TYR A 852 0.97 -19.86 20.51
C TYR A 852 -0.06 -20.53 19.61
N ILE A 853 -0.05 -20.19 18.33
CA ILE A 853 -0.84 -20.85 17.28
C ILE A 853 0.10 -21.35 16.20
N ALA A 854 -0.03 -22.61 15.81
CA ALA A 854 0.64 -23.21 14.65
C ALA A 854 -0.29 -23.16 13.41
N PRO A 855 0.01 -22.36 12.36
CA PRO A 855 -0.85 -22.21 11.18
C PRO A 855 -1.24 -23.53 10.50
N ASP A 856 -0.30 -24.46 10.38
CA ASP A 856 -0.51 -25.74 9.69
C ASP A 856 -1.48 -26.66 10.46
N CYS A 857 -1.63 -26.42 11.77
CA CYS A 857 -2.55 -27.14 12.66
C CYS A 857 -3.95 -26.48 12.75
N LEU A 858 -4.17 -25.35 12.06
CA LEU A 858 -5.47 -24.70 12.02
C LEU A 858 -6.48 -25.50 11.17
N PRO A 859 -7.78 -25.41 11.50
CA PRO A 859 -8.86 -25.98 10.68
C PRO A 859 -8.97 -25.29 9.32
N ASP A 860 -9.57 -25.97 8.34
CA ASP A 860 -9.84 -25.40 7.03
C ASP A 860 -10.93 -24.31 7.11
N ARG A 861 -10.88 -23.37 6.16
CA ARG A 861 -11.85 -22.25 6.06
C ARG A 861 -13.32 -22.68 6.01
N ARG A 862 -13.62 -23.89 5.51
CA ARG A 862 -14.98 -24.42 5.34
C ARG A 862 -15.62 -24.92 6.64
N ASP A 863 -14.93 -24.78 7.77
CA ASP A 863 -15.51 -25.05 9.08
C ASP A 863 -16.67 -24.08 9.39
N ASP A 864 -17.82 -24.62 9.76
CA ASP A 864 -19.05 -23.85 10.00
C ASP A 864 -18.87 -22.78 11.09
N ASP A 865 -18.08 -23.02 12.14
CA ASP A 865 -17.83 -22.02 13.21
C ASP A 865 -17.00 -20.84 12.67
N ILE A 866 -16.01 -21.13 11.82
CA ILE A 866 -15.18 -20.10 11.19
C ILE A 866 -16.02 -19.26 10.25
N GLN A 867 -16.85 -19.90 9.43
CA GLN A 867 -17.70 -19.18 8.49
C GLN A 867 -18.71 -18.29 9.21
N GLN A 868 -19.34 -18.78 10.28
CA GLN A 868 -20.23 -17.97 11.13
C GLN A 868 -19.50 -16.77 11.75
N ARG A 869 -18.27 -16.95 12.24
CA ARG A 869 -17.47 -15.84 12.81
C ARG A 869 -17.05 -14.81 11.77
N ILE A 870 -16.70 -15.24 10.56
CA ILE A 870 -16.41 -14.35 9.43
C ILE A 870 -17.67 -13.55 9.08
N GLU A 871 -18.82 -14.20 8.94
CA GLU A 871 -20.10 -13.53 8.66
C GLU A 871 -20.47 -12.53 9.76
N LEU A 872 -20.23 -12.86 11.03
CA LEU A 872 -20.42 -11.95 12.17
C LEU A 872 -19.48 -10.74 12.14
N LEU A 873 -18.24 -10.90 11.65
CA LEU A 873 -17.26 -9.81 11.51
C LEU A 873 -17.54 -8.94 10.28
N GLN A 874 -17.97 -9.53 9.18
CA GLN A 874 -18.28 -8.86 7.91
C GLN A 874 -19.66 -8.18 7.95
N ARG A 875 -20.61 -8.71 8.72
CA ARG A 875 -21.99 -8.19 8.91
C ARG A 875 -22.72 -7.90 7.59
N GLY A 876 -22.44 -8.70 6.55
CA GLY A 876 -23.01 -8.51 5.20
C GLY A 876 -22.53 -7.27 4.45
N ALA A 877 -21.52 -6.54 4.95
CA ALA A 877 -20.91 -5.42 4.24
C ALA A 877 -20.12 -5.92 3.02
N SER A 878 -20.06 -5.11 1.96
CA SER A 878 -19.18 -5.37 0.81
C SER A 878 -17.81 -4.75 1.04
N ALA A 879 -16.76 -5.40 0.53
CA ALA A 879 -15.41 -4.85 0.58
C ALA A 879 -15.33 -3.52 -0.17
N LYS A 880 -14.64 -2.56 0.42
CA LYS A 880 -14.42 -1.23 -0.17
C LYS A 880 -13.12 -1.17 -0.95
N ILE A 881 -12.10 -1.87 -0.45
CA ILE A 881 -10.82 -2.08 -1.13
C ILE A 881 -10.61 -3.60 -1.25
N GLU A 882 -10.24 -4.05 -2.44
CA GLU A 882 -10.04 -5.46 -2.76
C GLU A 882 -8.79 -5.60 -3.63
N VAL A 883 -7.84 -6.40 -3.17
CA VAL A 883 -6.53 -6.59 -3.82
C VAL A 883 -6.20 -8.08 -3.88
N GLU A 884 -5.71 -8.51 -5.04
CA GLU A 884 -5.17 -9.84 -5.27
C GLU A 884 -3.67 -9.77 -5.51
N LEU A 885 -2.91 -10.58 -4.79
CA LEU A 885 -1.49 -10.81 -5.06
C LEU A 885 -1.36 -12.19 -5.70
N ASN A 886 -1.10 -12.22 -7.00
CA ASN A 886 -1.09 -13.42 -7.83
C ASN A 886 0.31 -14.02 -7.92
N TYR A 887 0.44 -15.28 -7.52
CA TYR A 887 1.67 -16.04 -7.53
C TYR A 887 1.63 -17.11 -8.63
N ALA A 888 2.69 -17.16 -9.42
CA ALA A 888 2.97 -18.29 -10.30
C ALA A 888 3.12 -19.60 -9.50
N PHE A 889 3.77 -19.56 -8.33
CA PHE A 889 3.81 -20.68 -7.38
C PHE A 889 3.64 -20.14 -5.96
N LEU A 890 2.51 -20.44 -5.32
CA LEU A 890 2.22 -19.98 -3.95
C LEU A 890 2.72 -20.99 -2.92
N HIS A 891 3.94 -20.77 -2.45
CA HIS A 891 4.61 -21.65 -1.49
C HIS A 891 3.92 -21.64 -0.11
N GLU A 892 3.65 -22.81 0.48
CA GLU A 892 2.98 -22.95 1.79
C GLU A 892 3.72 -22.25 2.93
N GLY A 893 5.06 -22.34 2.92
CA GLY A 893 5.94 -21.60 3.82
C GLY A 893 5.75 -20.07 3.77
N SER A 894 5.34 -19.50 2.64
CA SER A 894 5.04 -18.07 2.51
C SER A 894 3.66 -17.77 3.10
N GLN A 895 2.68 -18.63 2.82
CA GLN A 895 1.33 -18.52 3.37
C GLN A 895 1.32 -18.53 4.91
N ARG A 896 2.03 -19.47 5.55
CA ARG A 896 2.15 -19.51 7.02
C ARG A 896 2.92 -18.32 7.59
N SER A 897 3.94 -17.81 6.88
CA SER A 897 4.79 -16.73 7.38
C SER A 897 4.01 -15.42 7.40
N ILE A 898 3.22 -15.17 6.34
CA ILE A 898 2.31 -14.03 6.25
C ILE A 898 1.23 -14.12 7.33
N LEU A 899 0.60 -15.30 7.47
CA LEU A 899 -0.41 -15.50 8.52
C LEU A 899 0.18 -15.32 9.93
N SER A 900 1.39 -15.80 10.18
CA SER A 900 2.08 -15.66 11.47
C SER A 900 2.41 -14.21 11.78
N ALA A 901 2.91 -13.46 10.80
CA ALA A 901 3.24 -12.05 10.96
C ALA A 901 1.99 -11.19 11.27
N ILE A 902 0.88 -11.45 10.56
CA ILE A 902 -0.40 -10.78 10.83
C ILE A 902 -0.98 -11.24 12.17
N GLY A 903 -0.89 -12.55 12.45
CA GLY A 903 -1.43 -13.16 13.65
C GLY A 903 -0.80 -12.63 14.93
N GLU A 904 0.51 -12.38 14.92
CA GLU A 904 1.24 -11.79 16.05
C GLU A 904 0.80 -10.35 16.35
N GLN A 905 0.31 -9.60 15.35
CA GLN A 905 -0.28 -8.27 15.54
C GLN A 905 -1.75 -8.32 15.94
N ALA A 906 -2.53 -9.24 15.33
CA ALA A 906 -3.97 -9.34 15.54
C ALA A 906 -4.33 -9.95 16.91
N GLY A 907 -3.52 -10.91 17.40
CA GLY A 907 -3.67 -11.54 18.70
C GLY A 907 -4.88 -12.49 18.83
N LYS A 908 -5.07 -13.02 20.04
CA LYS A 908 -5.97 -14.17 20.33
C LYS A 908 -7.46 -14.01 19.98
N HIS A 909 -7.93 -12.79 19.69
CA HIS A 909 -9.35 -12.52 19.40
C HIS A 909 -9.69 -12.51 17.92
N ALA A 910 -8.70 -12.61 17.04
CA ALA A 910 -8.92 -12.80 15.63
C ALA A 910 -9.44 -14.22 15.33
N THR A 911 -10.19 -14.35 14.23
CA THR A 911 -10.62 -15.64 13.72
C THR A 911 -9.57 -16.12 12.74
N TYR A 912 -8.95 -17.26 13.01
CA TYR A 912 -7.91 -17.86 12.20
C TYR A 912 -8.38 -19.19 11.62
N TRP A 913 -7.92 -19.49 10.42
CA TRP A 913 -8.05 -20.80 9.78
C TRP A 913 -6.78 -21.04 8.96
N ARG A 914 -6.64 -22.24 8.39
CA ARG A 914 -5.46 -22.59 7.61
C ARG A 914 -5.24 -21.59 6.47
N TYR A 915 -4.15 -20.85 6.57
CA TYR A 915 -3.70 -19.81 5.64
C TYR A 915 -4.70 -18.65 5.42
N GLY A 916 -5.43 -18.26 6.46
CA GLY A 916 -6.21 -17.03 6.42
C GLY A 916 -6.67 -16.55 7.79
N CYS A 917 -7.12 -15.30 7.84
CA CYS A 917 -7.66 -14.70 9.05
C CYS A 917 -8.70 -13.63 8.74
N CYS A 918 -9.62 -13.43 9.68
CA CYS A 918 -10.53 -12.30 9.70
C CYS A 918 -10.65 -11.72 11.11
N TYR A 919 -10.52 -10.41 11.22
CA TYR A 919 -10.74 -9.70 12.47
C TYR A 919 -11.03 -8.23 12.25
N TYR A 920 -11.46 -7.56 13.31
CA TYR A 920 -11.65 -6.12 13.30
C TYR A 920 -10.41 -5.43 13.88
N ASP A 921 -9.69 -4.69 13.03
CA ASP A 921 -8.50 -3.91 13.40
C ASP A 921 -8.94 -2.69 14.22
N ASN A 922 -8.55 -2.63 15.49
CA ASN A 922 -8.96 -1.56 16.40
C ASN A 922 -8.27 -0.21 16.10
N LYS A 923 -7.09 -0.24 15.49
CA LYS A 923 -6.29 0.96 15.19
C LYS A 923 -6.89 1.73 14.02
N HIS A 924 -7.35 1.01 12.99
CA HIS A 924 -7.93 1.56 11.75
C HIS A 924 -9.45 1.46 11.71
N ARG A 925 -10.07 0.82 12.72
CA ARG A 925 -11.53 0.67 12.87
C ARG A 925 -12.19 0.04 11.64
N THR A 926 -11.56 -0.99 11.08
CA THR A 926 -12.03 -1.69 9.89
C THR A 926 -11.84 -3.20 10.03
N ALA A 927 -12.65 -3.98 9.33
CA ALA A 927 -12.41 -5.41 9.22
C ALA A 927 -11.26 -5.66 8.23
N VAL A 928 -10.34 -6.52 8.63
CA VAL A 928 -9.25 -7.07 7.81
C VAL A 928 -9.59 -8.51 7.51
N TYR A 929 -9.63 -8.85 6.23
CA TYR A 929 -9.80 -10.22 5.78
C TYR A 929 -8.65 -10.56 4.84
N LEU A 930 -7.96 -11.66 5.13
CA LEU A 930 -6.90 -12.21 4.30
C LEU A 930 -7.13 -13.69 4.09
N GLN A 931 -6.97 -14.14 2.85
CA GLN A 931 -7.08 -15.55 2.48
C GLN A 931 -6.04 -15.89 1.41
N CYS A 932 -5.27 -16.95 1.63
CA CYS A 932 -4.46 -17.58 0.60
C CYS A 932 -5.27 -18.68 -0.11
N GLU A 933 -5.33 -18.69 -1.43
CA GLU A 933 -6.08 -19.68 -2.21
C GLU A 933 -5.24 -20.21 -3.38
N ALA A 934 -5.46 -21.47 -3.78
CA ALA A 934 -4.97 -21.98 -5.05
C ALA A 934 -5.73 -21.33 -6.21
N ASN A 935 -5.04 -21.09 -7.33
CA ASN A 935 -5.68 -20.58 -8.53
C ASN A 935 -6.12 -21.72 -9.44
N ASN A 936 -7.43 -22.02 -9.42
CA ASN A 936 -8.00 -23.14 -10.18
C ASN A 936 -8.54 -22.71 -11.56
N GLN A 937 -8.32 -21.46 -12.00
CA GLN A 937 -8.84 -20.95 -13.28
C GLN A 937 -7.91 -21.23 -14.48
N LEU A 938 -6.74 -21.80 -14.23
CA LEU A 938 -5.73 -22.08 -15.26
C LEU A 938 -6.05 -23.37 -16.03
N SER A 939 -5.61 -23.42 -17.29
CA SER A 939 -5.65 -24.63 -18.11
C SER A 939 -4.73 -25.74 -17.57
N GLU A 940 -4.95 -26.99 -17.98
CA GLU A 940 -4.09 -28.12 -17.58
C GLU A 940 -2.61 -27.89 -17.96
N ASP A 941 -2.35 -27.25 -19.11
CA ASP A 941 -0.98 -26.93 -19.55
C ASP A 941 -0.33 -25.86 -18.66
N GLU A 942 -1.09 -24.84 -18.23
CA GLU A 942 -0.62 -23.80 -17.32
C GLU A 942 -0.41 -24.35 -15.90
N LEU A 943 -1.32 -25.20 -15.41
CA LEU A 943 -1.17 -25.91 -14.14
C LEU A 943 0.06 -26.82 -14.14
N GLY A 944 0.31 -27.49 -15.27
CA GLY A 944 1.52 -28.30 -15.48
C GLY A 944 2.80 -27.46 -15.37
N TYR A 945 2.81 -26.25 -15.95
CA TYR A 945 3.97 -25.36 -15.94
C TYR A 945 4.24 -24.74 -14.56
N TYR A 946 3.19 -24.26 -13.90
CA TYR A 946 3.30 -23.51 -12.66
C TYR A 946 3.24 -24.38 -11.40
N GLY A 947 2.75 -25.62 -11.51
CA GLY A 947 2.72 -26.64 -10.46
C GLY A 947 1.73 -26.36 -9.31
N HIS A 948 1.74 -25.15 -8.76
CA HIS A 948 0.89 -24.75 -7.62
C HIS A 948 0.62 -23.22 -7.62
N PRO A 949 -0.03 -22.69 -8.68
CA PRO A 949 -0.37 -21.27 -8.74
C PRO A 949 -1.36 -20.92 -7.64
N GLY A 950 -1.28 -19.70 -7.13
CA GLY A 950 -2.15 -19.26 -6.05
C GLY A 950 -2.25 -17.75 -5.95
N ARG A 951 -3.16 -17.28 -5.11
CA ARG A 951 -3.39 -15.86 -4.85
C ARG A 951 -3.54 -15.60 -3.37
N ILE A 952 -3.13 -14.41 -2.95
CA ILE A 952 -3.49 -13.86 -1.65
C ILE A 952 -4.56 -12.81 -1.88
N HIS A 953 -5.73 -13.04 -1.31
CA HIS A 953 -6.87 -12.16 -1.41
C HIS A 953 -6.99 -11.32 -0.13
N LEU A 954 -6.80 -10.01 -0.27
CA LEU A 954 -6.93 -9.03 0.80
C LEU A 954 -8.19 -8.19 0.60
N LYS A 955 -9.06 -8.13 1.62
CA LYS A 955 -10.26 -7.30 1.63
C LYS A 955 -10.29 -6.39 2.85
N ILE A 956 -10.52 -5.10 2.60
CA ILE A 956 -10.74 -4.09 3.64
C ILE A 956 -12.11 -3.43 3.43
N TYR A 957 -12.83 -3.21 4.53
CA TYR A 957 -14.25 -2.80 4.51
C TYR A 957 -14.46 -1.29 4.74
N SER A 958 -13.39 -0.49 4.80
CA SER A 958 -13.42 0.96 4.95
C SER A 958 -12.71 1.66 3.79
N GLU A 959 -13.28 2.76 3.29
CA GLU A 959 -12.70 3.59 2.22
C GLU A 959 -11.53 4.45 2.72
N GLN A 960 -11.36 4.63 4.04
CA GLN A 960 -10.30 5.45 4.63
C GLN A 960 -9.01 4.67 4.96
N ALA A 961 -8.91 3.42 4.53
CA ALA A 961 -7.85 2.50 4.96
C ALA A 961 -6.80 2.18 3.86
N HIS A 962 -6.65 3.04 2.85
CA HIS A 962 -5.67 2.85 1.77
C HIS A 962 -4.24 2.74 2.28
N GLU A 963 -3.85 3.55 3.28
CA GLU A 963 -2.52 3.46 3.91
C GLU A 963 -2.27 2.11 4.59
N LEU A 964 -3.31 1.49 5.16
CA LEU A 964 -3.19 0.17 5.78
C LEU A 964 -3.01 -0.91 4.71
N VAL A 965 -3.78 -0.85 3.62
CA VAL A 965 -3.68 -1.80 2.51
C VAL A 965 -2.31 -1.72 1.86
N GLN A 966 -1.86 -0.52 1.53
CA GLN A 966 -0.54 -0.30 0.94
C GLN A 966 0.56 -0.82 1.87
N HIS A 967 0.48 -0.52 3.18
CA HIS A 967 1.42 -1.06 4.15
C HIS A 967 1.42 -2.59 4.22
N ILE A 968 0.25 -3.25 4.12
CA ILE A 968 0.18 -4.72 4.08
C ILE A 968 0.81 -5.26 2.80
N ILE A 969 0.54 -4.66 1.64
CA ILE A 969 1.13 -5.05 0.35
C ILE A 969 2.64 -4.88 0.40
N ASP A 970 3.12 -3.70 0.79
CA ASP A 970 4.54 -3.40 0.94
C ASP A 970 5.17 -4.34 1.95
N SER A 971 4.49 -4.63 3.05
CA SER A 971 4.96 -5.62 4.03
C SER A 971 5.06 -7.00 3.41
N ILE A 972 4.13 -7.47 2.60
CA ILE A 972 4.20 -8.78 1.93
C ILE A 972 5.35 -8.80 0.92
N LEU A 973 5.52 -7.72 0.13
CA LEU A 973 6.59 -7.60 -0.87
C LEU A 973 7.98 -7.45 -0.23
N GLN A 974 8.10 -6.74 0.89
CA GLN A 974 9.35 -6.54 1.63
C GLN A 974 9.69 -7.71 2.55
N SER A 975 8.69 -8.33 3.19
CA SER A 975 8.87 -9.52 4.04
C SER A 975 8.92 -10.81 3.23
N HIS A 976 9.12 -10.71 1.91
CA HIS A 976 9.21 -11.87 1.03
C HIS A 976 10.42 -12.72 1.42
N GLN A 977 10.17 -13.83 2.12
CA GLN A 977 11.21 -14.73 2.62
C GLN A 977 11.42 -15.96 1.73
N LEU A 978 10.45 -16.30 0.85
CA LEU A 978 10.42 -17.57 0.10
C LEU A 978 9.59 -17.43 -1.19
N GLY A 979 10.17 -17.69 -2.36
CA GLY A 979 9.48 -17.72 -3.66
C GLY A 979 9.72 -16.51 -4.57
N LYS A 980 9.17 -16.53 -5.79
CA LYS A 980 9.14 -15.38 -6.72
C LYS A 980 8.09 -14.35 -6.27
N ALA A 981 8.30 -13.06 -6.55
CA ALA A 981 7.37 -11.99 -6.14
C ALA A 981 6.01 -12.12 -6.87
N PRO A 982 4.89 -11.78 -6.20
CA PRO A 982 3.59 -11.82 -6.84
C PRO A 982 3.34 -10.59 -7.72
N ILE A 983 2.39 -10.74 -8.64
CA ILE A 983 1.80 -9.62 -9.39
C ILE A 983 0.65 -9.04 -8.56
N VAL A 984 0.67 -7.74 -8.29
CA VAL A 984 -0.34 -7.05 -7.47
C VAL A 984 -1.43 -6.48 -8.37
N ASN A 985 -2.66 -6.95 -8.19
CA ASN A 985 -3.85 -6.52 -8.93
C ASN A 985 -4.86 -5.87 -7.98
N TRP A 986 -5.16 -4.59 -8.20
CA TRP A 986 -6.22 -3.89 -7.49
C TRP A 986 -7.56 -4.17 -8.17
N LEU A 987 -8.43 -4.95 -7.52
CA LEU A 987 -9.77 -5.22 -8.04
C LEU A 987 -10.73 -4.06 -7.73
N LYS A 988 -10.50 -3.35 -6.62
CA LYS A 988 -11.32 -2.22 -6.18
C LYS A 988 -10.53 -1.27 -5.27
N GLY A 989 -10.72 0.04 -5.46
CA GLY A 989 -10.16 1.08 -4.58
C GLY A 989 -8.67 1.36 -4.82
N GLN A 990 -8.23 1.40 -6.08
CA GLN A 990 -6.85 1.75 -6.43
C GLN A 990 -6.58 3.25 -6.15
N PRO A 991 -5.47 3.61 -5.49
CA PRO A 991 -5.11 5.01 -5.24
C PRO A 991 -4.67 5.73 -6.53
N MET A 992 -5.11 6.99 -6.72
CA MET A 992 -4.79 7.80 -7.91
C MET A 992 -3.41 8.49 -7.89
N ASN A 993 -2.73 8.55 -6.74
CA ASN A 993 -1.36 9.06 -6.61
C ASN A 993 -0.58 8.20 -5.60
N LEU A 994 0.53 7.60 -6.04
CA LEU A 994 1.46 6.88 -5.18
C LEU A 994 2.66 7.81 -4.91
N GLU A 995 2.62 8.56 -3.81
CA GLU A 995 3.84 9.20 -3.29
C GLU A 995 4.69 8.14 -2.57
N GLU A 996 6.00 8.09 -2.84
CA GLU A 996 6.94 7.21 -2.15
C GLU A 996 6.94 7.51 -0.64
N GLN A 997 6.40 6.60 0.17
CA GLN A 997 6.34 6.74 1.63
C GLN A 997 7.58 6.15 2.33
N GLU A 998 7.91 6.68 3.51
CA GLU A 998 9.01 6.19 4.36
C GLU A 998 8.82 4.72 4.77
N GLN A 999 9.89 3.91 4.63
CA GLN A 999 9.92 2.49 4.96
C GLN A 999 9.75 2.26 6.48
N GLY A 1000 8.59 1.76 6.89
CA GLY A 1000 8.31 1.31 8.27
C GLY A 1000 8.58 -0.19 8.47
N LEU A 1001 8.57 -0.66 9.73
CA LEU A 1001 8.69 -2.09 10.05
C LEU A 1001 7.53 -2.90 9.43
N PRO A 1002 7.79 -4.07 8.82
CA PRO A 1002 6.74 -4.90 8.22
C PRO A 1002 5.60 -5.19 9.19
N PHE A 1003 4.36 -5.06 8.70
CA PHE A 1003 3.09 -5.29 9.43
C PHE A 1003 2.85 -4.41 10.68
N ALA A 1004 3.76 -3.49 11.03
CA ALA A 1004 3.65 -2.66 12.23
C ALA A 1004 2.47 -1.68 12.23
N LYS A 1005 1.83 -1.44 11.07
CA LYS A 1005 0.61 -0.64 11.05
C LYS A 1005 -0.60 -1.42 11.57
N LEU A 1006 -0.66 -2.75 11.60
CA LEU A 1006 -1.83 -3.49 12.11
C LEU A 1006 -2.12 -3.24 13.61
N GLY A 1007 -3.39 -3.36 14.01
CA GLY A 1007 -3.84 -3.24 15.39
C GLY A 1007 -4.46 -4.54 15.95
N GLU A 1008 -4.48 -4.70 17.27
CA GLU A 1008 -5.04 -5.89 17.94
C GLU A 1008 -6.56 -6.05 17.73
N ALA A 1009 -7.02 -7.31 17.70
CA ALA A 1009 -8.42 -7.70 17.57
C ALA A 1009 -9.22 -7.53 18.88
N LYS A 1010 -10.51 -7.16 18.78
CA LYS A 1010 -11.44 -7.06 19.93
C LYS A 1010 -12.22 -8.36 20.19
N PRO A 1011 -12.54 -8.70 21.45
CA PRO A 1011 -13.43 -9.81 21.78
C PRO A 1011 -14.87 -9.52 21.35
N THR A 1012 -15.50 -10.48 20.66
CA THR A 1012 -16.94 -10.47 20.33
C THR A 1012 -17.75 -10.99 21.54
N LYS A 1013 -18.59 -10.15 22.15
CA LYS A 1013 -19.54 -10.62 23.20
C LYS A 1013 -20.69 -11.41 22.54
N PRO A 1014 -21.23 -12.47 23.18
CA PRO A 1014 -22.43 -13.16 22.69
C PRO A 1014 -23.65 -12.24 22.82
N VAL A 1015 -24.29 -11.93 21.69
CA VAL A 1015 -25.44 -11.01 21.63
C VAL A 1015 -26.74 -11.80 21.83
N PRO A 1016 -27.62 -11.43 22.79
CA PRO A 1016 -28.97 -11.98 22.92
C PRO A 1016 -29.77 -11.87 21.62
N GLU A 1017 -30.56 -12.89 21.29
CA GLU A 1017 -31.33 -12.92 20.04
C GLU A 1017 -32.46 -11.89 19.99
N VAL A 1018 -33.09 -11.55 21.12
CA VAL A 1018 -34.26 -10.65 21.17
C VAL A 1018 -34.14 -9.64 22.32
N TYR A 1019 -34.24 -8.35 21.99
CA TYR A 1019 -34.32 -7.25 22.95
C TYR A 1019 -35.72 -6.61 22.96
N PHE A 1020 -36.12 -6.01 24.09
CA PHE A 1020 -37.35 -5.24 24.21
C PHE A 1020 -37.04 -3.77 24.47
N SER A 1021 -37.55 -2.89 23.59
CA SER A 1021 -37.50 -1.44 23.73
C SER A 1021 -38.91 -0.88 23.96
N TYR A 1022 -39.12 -0.21 25.10
CA TYR A 1022 -40.39 0.41 25.47
C TYR A 1022 -40.19 1.52 26.52
N ALA A 1023 -41.13 2.47 26.61
CA ALA A 1023 -41.08 3.54 27.61
C ALA A 1023 -41.64 3.09 28.97
N TRP A 1024 -40.92 3.36 30.07
CA TRP A 1024 -41.31 2.93 31.43
C TRP A 1024 -42.54 3.67 31.97
N GLY A 1025 -43.45 2.96 32.66
CA GLY A 1025 -44.62 3.53 33.37
C GLY A 1025 -44.64 3.18 34.86
N LYS A 1026 -45.53 3.84 35.64
CA LYS A 1026 -45.83 3.41 37.02
C LYS A 1026 -46.56 2.05 36.96
N GLU A 1027 -46.43 1.19 37.98
CA GLU A 1027 -47.07 -0.14 37.97
C GLU A 1027 -48.61 -0.13 37.86
N SER A 1028 -49.24 1.03 38.07
CA SER A 1028 -50.67 1.26 37.84
C SER A 1028 -51.04 1.68 36.40
N ASP A 1029 -50.06 1.84 35.50
CA ASP A 1029 -50.24 2.26 34.10
C ASP A 1029 -50.59 1.05 33.21
N ARG A 1030 -51.69 1.15 32.46
CA ARG A 1030 -52.15 0.10 31.54
C ARG A 1030 -51.12 -0.22 30.45
N HIS A 1031 -50.34 0.75 29.98
CA HIS A 1031 -49.29 0.53 28.97
C HIS A 1031 -48.16 -0.34 29.52
N GLN A 1032 -47.78 -0.11 30.79
CA GLN A 1032 -46.77 -0.90 31.48
C GLN A 1032 -47.23 -2.35 31.62
N LYS A 1033 -48.51 -2.58 31.93
CA LYS A 1033 -49.10 -3.92 32.00
C LYS A 1033 -49.01 -4.66 30.66
N VAL A 1034 -49.30 -4.00 29.53
CA VAL A 1034 -49.19 -4.61 28.19
C VAL A 1034 -47.73 -4.96 27.86
N CYS A 1035 -46.77 -4.09 28.18
CA CYS A 1035 -45.34 -4.38 28.00
C CYS A 1035 -44.87 -5.56 28.85
N ASP A 1036 -45.33 -5.64 30.11
CA ASP A 1036 -45.01 -6.73 31.02
C ASP A 1036 -45.65 -8.05 30.57
N ASP A 1037 -46.90 -8.04 30.12
CA ASP A 1037 -47.61 -9.20 29.58
C ASP A 1037 -46.90 -9.74 28.33
N LEU A 1038 -46.54 -8.86 27.37
CA LEU A 1038 -45.79 -9.27 26.15
C LEU A 1038 -44.39 -9.80 26.46
N TYR A 1039 -43.68 -9.18 27.40
CA TYR A 1039 -42.37 -9.65 27.82
C TYR A 1039 -42.44 -11.01 28.51
N ASN A 1040 -43.41 -11.20 29.42
CA ASN A 1040 -43.61 -12.46 30.12
C ASN A 1040 -44.04 -13.58 29.17
N TYR A 1041 -44.88 -13.25 28.18
CA TYR A 1041 -45.26 -14.17 27.12
C TYR A 1041 -44.05 -14.54 26.23
N ALA A 1042 -43.24 -13.57 25.78
CA ALA A 1042 -42.01 -13.84 25.03
C ALA A 1042 -41.04 -14.74 25.81
N LYS A 1043 -40.92 -14.54 27.12
CA LYS A 1043 -40.08 -15.36 28.01
C LYS A 1043 -40.51 -16.83 28.06
N SER A 1044 -41.75 -17.15 27.67
CA SER A 1044 -42.21 -18.54 27.62
C SER A 1044 -41.69 -19.32 26.41
N PHE A 1045 -41.09 -18.65 25.40
CA PHE A 1045 -40.57 -19.31 24.18
C PHE A 1045 -39.26 -18.70 23.63
N THR A 1046 -38.74 -17.62 24.20
CA THR A 1046 -37.42 -17.03 23.87
C THR A 1046 -36.69 -16.60 25.14
N LYS A 1047 -35.45 -16.09 25.03
CA LYS A 1047 -34.69 -15.46 26.13
C LYS A 1047 -34.60 -13.93 25.93
N PRO A 1048 -35.70 -13.18 26.10
CA PRO A 1048 -35.71 -11.75 25.80
C PRO A 1048 -35.01 -10.95 26.89
N VAL A 1049 -34.23 -9.95 26.48
CA VAL A 1049 -33.55 -9.01 27.38
C VAL A 1049 -34.28 -7.67 27.38
N ARG A 1050 -34.44 -7.05 28.56
CA ARG A 1050 -35.01 -5.71 28.73
C ARG A 1050 -34.23 -4.95 29.80
N ASP A 1051 -34.17 -3.63 29.68
CA ASP A 1051 -33.41 -2.74 30.55
C ASP A 1051 -33.66 -3.01 32.05
N ARG A 1052 -34.93 -3.05 32.50
CA ARG A 1052 -35.33 -3.24 33.92
C ARG A 1052 -34.74 -4.48 34.63
N ASN A 1053 -34.31 -5.50 33.89
CA ASN A 1053 -33.78 -6.75 34.45
C ASN A 1053 -32.32 -7.04 34.06
N ALA A 1054 -31.70 -6.20 33.22
CA ALA A 1054 -30.40 -6.47 32.61
C ALA A 1054 -29.28 -5.54 33.09
N THR A 1055 -29.62 -4.43 33.74
CA THR A 1055 -28.66 -3.42 34.23
C THR A 1055 -28.51 -3.52 35.75
N ASN A 1056 -27.27 -3.71 36.24
CA ASN A 1056 -26.93 -3.62 37.66
C ASN A 1056 -26.49 -2.19 38.03
N THR A 1057 -26.48 -1.87 39.33
CA THR A 1057 -26.00 -0.57 39.82
C THR A 1057 -24.51 -0.40 39.46
N GLY A 1058 -24.20 0.50 38.51
CA GLY A 1058 -22.85 0.74 37.99
C GLY A 1058 -22.67 0.48 36.49
N ASP A 1059 -23.64 -0.18 35.85
CA ASP A 1059 -23.64 -0.41 34.40
C ASP A 1059 -24.03 0.86 33.61
N SER A 1060 -23.39 1.08 32.47
CA SER A 1060 -23.70 2.22 31.60
C SER A 1060 -24.97 1.94 30.80
N ILE A 1061 -26.04 2.69 31.08
CA ILE A 1061 -27.29 2.67 30.30
C ILE A 1061 -26.99 2.90 28.81
N ARG A 1062 -26.02 3.80 28.51
CA ARG A 1062 -25.59 4.10 27.14
C ARG A 1062 -24.93 2.93 26.42
N ALA A 1063 -24.23 2.05 27.15
CA ALA A 1063 -23.64 0.84 26.57
C ALA A 1063 -24.73 -0.19 26.25
N PHE A 1064 -25.76 -0.30 27.09
CA PHE A 1064 -26.90 -1.18 26.85
C PHE A 1064 -27.75 -0.72 25.66
N GLU A 1065 -27.99 0.59 25.52
CA GLU A 1065 -28.69 1.18 24.35
C GLU A 1065 -27.93 0.91 23.04
N GLN A 1066 -26.59 0.98 23.07
CA GLN A 1066 -25.74 0.62 21.93
C GLN A 1066 -25.76 -0.88 21.62
N GLU A 1067 -25.86 -1.74 22.63
CA GLU A 1067 -26.05 -3.18 22.46
C GLU A 1067 -27.41 -3.48 21.77
N ILE A 1068 -28.48 -2.77 22.13
CA ILE A 1068 -29.79 -2.86 21.43
C ILE A 1068 -29.65 -2.46 19.96
N GLY A 1069 -28.90 -1.39 19.66
CA GLY A 1069 -28.56 -1.00 18.29
C GLY A 1069 -27.88 -2.10 17.46
N GLN A 1070 -27.22 -3.06 18.11
CA GLN A 1070 -26.51 -4.17 17.46
C GLN A 1070 -27.26 -5.51 17.56
N ALA A 1071 -28.45 -5.53 18.16
CA ALA A 1071 -29.24 -6.73 18.36
C ALA A 1071 -29.76 -7.33 17.04
N LYS A 1072 -29.88 -8.66 17.01
CA LYS A 1072 -30.49 -9.39 15.88
C LYS A 1072 -31.97 -9.05 15.72
N LEU A 1073 -32.74 -9.10 16.81
CA LEU A 1073 -34.15 -8.70 16.83
C LEU A 1073 -34.46 -7.78 18.02
N VAL A 1074 -35.29 -6.77 17.77
CA VAL A 1074 -35.78 -5.83 18.79
C VAL A 1074 -37.29 -5.70 18.68
N VAL A 1075 -37.99 -6.05 19.75
CA VAL A 1075 -39.43 -5.80 19.92
C VAL A 1075 -39.60 -4.36 20.40
N VAL A 1076 -40.23 -3.53 19.57
CA VAL A 1076 -40.39 -2.09 19.82
C VAL A 1076 -41.86 -1.80 20.09
N ILE A 1077 -42.18 -1.34 21.31
CA ILE A 1077 -43.56 -1.04 21.72
C ILE A 1077 -43.79 0.48 21.65
N LEU A 1078 -44.41 0.91 20.56
CA LEU A 1078 -44.65 2.31 20.22
C LEU A 1078 -45.88 2.87 20.96
N SER A 1079 -45.67 4.04 21.57
CA SER A 1079 -46.68 4.91 22.18
C SER A 1079 -46.27 6.38 21.99
N ASP A 1080 -47.16 7.33 22.27
CA ASP A 1080 -46.80 8.77 22.22
C ASP A 1080 -45.66 9.07 23.22
N LYS A 1081 -45.63 8.35 24.34
CA LYS A 1081 -44.56 8.40 25.33
C LYS A 1081 -43.23 7.83 24.82
N TYR A 1082 -43.25 6.73 24.07
CA TYR A 1082 -42.06 6.14 23.45
C TYR A 1082 -41.41 7.13 22.47
N LEU A 1083 -42.21 7.72 21.58
CA LEU A 1083 -41.73 8.59 20.51
C LEU A 1083 -41.24 9.97 20.98
N LYS A 1084 -41.44 10.27 22.27
CA LYS A 1084 -40.94 11.46 22.97
C LYS A 1084 -39.90 11.12 24.04
N SER A 1085 -39.56 9.85 24.19
CA SER A 1085 -38.56 9.37 25.15
C SER A 1085 -37.18 9.37 24.51
N GLU A 1086 -36.21 10.00 25.18
CA GLU A 1086 -34.82 10.11 24.69
C GLU A 1086 -34.15 8.75 24.56
N HIS A 1087 -34.24 7.92 25.61
CA HIS A 1087 -33.66 6.57 25.64
C HIS A 1087 -34.24 5.69 24.52
N CYS A 1088 -35.56 5.69 24.37
CA CYS A 1088 -36.25 4.88 23.35
C CYS A 1088 -35.92 5.34 21.92
N MET A 1089 -35.83 6.65 21.69
CA MET A 1089 -35.45 7.20 20.39
C MET A 1089 -33.97 7.00 20.08
N ARG A 1090 -33.09 6.97 21.10
CA ARG A 1090 -31.68 6.63 20.94
C ARG A 1090 -31.49 5.19 20.48
N GLU A 1091 -32.16 4.25 21.14
CA GLU A 1091 -32.16 2.82 20.75
C GLU A 1091 -32.67 2.64 19.31
N LEU A 1092 -33.79 3.28 18.98
CA LEU A 1092 -34.36 3.22 17.62
C LEU A 1092 -33.42 3.84 16.58
N ASN A 1093 -32.76 4.95 16.93
CA ASN A 1093 -31.81 5.61 16.04
C ASN A 1093 -30.51 4.81 15.87
N TYR A 1094 -30.01 4.11 16.91
CA TYR A 1094 -28.90 3.18 16.76
C TYR A 1094 -29.25 2.00 15.85
N LEU A 1095 -30.47 1.45 15.99
CA LEU A 1095 -30.97 0.43 15.07
C LEU A 1095 -31.01 0.98 13.63
N TYR A 1096 -31.55 2.18 13.43
CA TYR A 1096 -31.60 2.83 12.11
C TYR A 1096 -30.21 3.04 11.49
N GLN A 1097 -29.27 3.59 12.25
CA GLN A 1097 -27.89 3.83 11.80
C GLN A 1097 -27.15 2.52 11.49
N SER A 1098 -27.31 1.51 12.34
CA SER A 1098 -26.71 0.19 12.13
C SER A 1098 -27.31 -0.58 10.95
N SER A 1099 -28.46 -0.15 10.44
CA SER A 1099 -29.07 -0.67 9.22
C SER A 1099 -28.54 -0.03 7.93
N LEU A 1100 -27.58 0.91 8.01
CA LEU A 1100 -26.79 1.43 6.88
C LEU A 1100 -27.63 1.87 5.66
N ASN A 1101 -28.70 2.65 5.90
CA ASN A 1101 -29.64 3.10 4.86
C ASN A 1101 -30.43 1.98 4.12
N ASN A 1102 -30.44 0.75 4.65
CA ASN A 1102 -31.18 -0.38 4.10
C ASN A 1102 -32.49 -0.62 4.88
N ASN A 1103 -33.62 -0.24 4.28
CA ASN A 1103 -34.96 -0.42 4.84
C ASN A 1103 -35.30 -1.90 5.10
N GLN A 1104 -34.88 -2.83 4.24
CA GLN A 1104 -35.14 -4.27 4.45
C GLN A 1104 -34.42 -4.80 5.69
N LEU A 1105 -33.15 -4.44 5.88
CA LEU A 1105 -32.35 -4.83 7.04
C LEU A 1105 -32.92 -4.25 8.34
N PHE A 1106 -33.34 -2.98 8.32
CA PHE A 1106 -34.05 -2.35 9.44
C PHE A 1106 -35.35 -3.09 9.77
N ASN A 1107 -36.12 -3.45 8.74
CA ASN A 1107 -37.39 -4.13 8.93
C ASN A 1107 -37.24 -5.58 9.42
N GLN A 1108 -36.20 -6.29 9.01
CA GLN A 1108 -35.90 -7.64 9.51
C GLN A 1108 -35.55 -7.64 11.00
N ARG A 1109 -34.93 -6.57 11.50
CA ARG A 1109 -34.43 -6.49 12.88
C ARG A 1109 -35.44 -5.96 13.89
N ILE A 1110 -36.57 -5.38 13.46
CA ILE A 1110 -37.55 -4.76 14.35
C ILE A 1110 -38.90 -5.46 14.30
N CYS A 1111 -39.49 -5.78 15.45
CA CYS A 1111 -40.88 -6.20 15.61
C CYS A 1111 -41.68 -5.06 16.26
N PRO A 1112 -42.34 -4.17 15.47
CA PRO A 1112 -43.08 -3.06 16.04
C PRO A 1112 -44.41 -3.53 16.64
N PHE A 1113 -44.87 -2.87 17.72
CA PHE A 1113 -46.20 -3.01 18.32
C PHE A 1113 -46.76 -1.61 18.65
N ILE A 1114 -47.94 -1.27 18.13
CA ILE A 1114 -48.56 0.04 18.36
C ILE A 1114 -49.63 -0.07 19.44
N LEU A 1115 -49.44 0.57 20.59
CA LEU A 1115 -50.41 0.60 21.68
C LEU A 1115 -51.67 1.39 21.26
N PRO A 1116 -52.90 0.90 21.56
CA PRO A 1116 -54.15 1.58 21.22
C PRO A 1116 -54.42 2.73 22.20
N TYR A 1117 -55.29 3.66 21.77
CA TYR A 1117 -55.75 4.77 22.59
C TYR A 1117 -56.61 4.31 23.78
N ASP A 1118 -56.57 5.06 24.89
CA ASP A 1118 -57.46 4.83 26.02
C ASP A 1118 -58.89 5.31 25.74
N LEU A 1119 -59.84 4.38 25.66
CA LEU A 1119 -61.27 4.69 25.50
C LEU A 1119 -61.86 5.49 26.67
N ASN A 1120 -61.19 5.53 27.82
CA ASN A 1120 -61.62 6.27 29.01
C ASN A 1120 -60.97 7.67 29.15
N ASP A 1121 -59.97 8.00 28.33
CA ASP A 1121 -59.40 9.35 28.24
C ASP A 1121 -59.78 9.97 26.89
N PRO A 1122 -60.75 10.89 26.84
CA PRO A 1122 -61.18 11.52 25.59
C PRO A 1122 -60.09 12.37 24.91
N ASN A 1123 -58.94 12.63 25.56
CA ASN A 1123 -57.79 13.32 24.97
C ASN A 1123 -56.72 12.39 24.39
N ASP A 1124 -56.79 11.07 24.64
CA ASP A 1124 -55.85 10.11 24.06
C ASP A 1124 -56.36 9.66 22.68
N GLN A 1125 -55.69 10.11 21.62
CA GLN A 1125 -56.01 9.72 20.24
C GLN A 1125 -55.10 8.60 19.70
N GLY A 1126 -54.20 8.05 20.53
CA GLY A 1126 -53.20 7.08 20.10
C GLY A 1126 -52.18 7.67 19.12
N ILE A 1127 -51.23 6.85 18.67
CA ILE A 1127 -50.21 7.27 17.69
C ILE A 1127 -50.67 6.99 16.26
N GLN A 1128 -50.50 7.97 15.38
CA GLN A 1128 -50.87 7.88 13.95
C GLN A 1128 -49.63 7.94 13.08
N ILE A 1129 -48.85 6.86 13.02
CA ILE A 1129 -47.62 6.82 12.21
C ILE A 1129 -47.87 6.53 10.72
N ASP A 1130 -49.09 6.15 10.33
CA ASP A 1130 -49.44 5.83 8.94
C ASP A 1130 -49.56 7.08 8.04
N THR A 1131 -49.76 8.25 8.64
CA THR A 1131 -49.91 9.51 7.90
C THR A 1131 -48.64 10.35 8.00
N ILE A 1132 -48.28 11.03 6.91
CA ILE A 1132 -47.13 11.96 6.89
C ILE A 1132 -47.28 13.01 8.01
N MET A 1133 -48.48 13.58 8.17
CA MET A 1133 -48.74 14.58 9.21
C MET A 1133 -48.60 14.05 10.64
N GLY A 1134 -48.98 12.79 10.88
CA GLY A 1134 -48.82 12.16 12.18
C GLY A 1134 -47.36 11.84 12.51
N ARG A 1135 -46.51 11.52 11.52
CA ARG A 1135 -45.04 11.36 11.70
C ARG A 1135 -44.36 12.71 11.94
N LEU A 1136 -44.68 13.72 11.13
CA LEU A 1136 -44.12 15.07 11.25
C LEU A 1136 -44.42 15.73 12.60
N LYS A 1137 -45.49 15.34 13.31
CA LYS A 1137 -45.76 15.75 14.69
C LYS A 1137 -44.59 15.46 15.63
N TYR A 1138 -43.95 14.29 15.50
CA TYR A 1138 -42.82 13.89 16.35
C TYR A 1138 -41.51 14.55 15.91
N THR A 1139 -41.29 14.69 14.60
CA THR A 1139 -40.18 15.52 14.10
C THR A 1139 -40.26 16.95 14.62
N LYS A 1140 -41.47 17.54 14.66
CA LYS A 1140 -41.71 18.86 15.24
C LYS A 1140 -41.43 18.91 16.74
N HIS A 1141 -41.77 17.85 17.49
CA HIS A 1141 -41.45 17.75 18.91
C HIS A 1141 -39.94 17.79 19.16
N TRP A 1142 -39.17 16.94 18.48
CA TRP A 1142 -37.71 16.90 18.60
C TRP A 1142 -37.04 18.18 18.09
N LYS A 1143 -37.57 18.79 17.02
CA LYS A 1143 -37.14 20.12 16.57
C LYS A 1143 -37.36 21.19 17.64
N SER A 1144 -38.50 21.19 18.32
CA SER A 1144 -38.78 22.15 19.39
C SER A 1144 -37.82 21.99 20.56
N LEU A 1145 -37.57 20.76 21.03
CA LEU A 1145 -36.61 20.49 22.10
C LEU A 1145 -35.18 20.83 21.68
N PHE A 1146 -34.80 20.51 20.43
CA PHE A 1146 -33.50 20.89 19.88
C PHE A 1146 -33.34 22.41 19.85
N THR A 1147 -34.36 23.16 19.39
CA THR A 1147 -34.32 24.63 19.37
C THR A 1147 -34.27 25.21 20.78
N GLU A 1148 -35.07 24.70 21.72
CA GLU A 1148 -35.05 25.16 23.12
C GLU A 1148 -33.69 24.91 23.79
N LEU A 1149 -33.13 23.71 23.64
CA LEU A 1149 -31.81 23.38 24.17
C LEU A 1149 -30.72 24.18 23.46
N SER A 1150 -30.80 24.35 22.14
CA SER A 1150 -29.80 25.12 21.38
C SER A 1150 -29.81 26.58 21.80
N ASN A 1151 -30.97 27.21 21.94
CA ASN A 1151 -31.09 28.57 22.45
C ASN A 1151 -30.56 28.66 23.89
N THR A 1152 -30.85 27.68 24.75
CA THR A 1152 -30.36 27.66 26.12
C THR A 1152 -28.83 27.47 26.19
N ILE A 1153 -28.25 26.62 25.32
CA ILE A 1153 -26.81 26.43 25.18
C ILE A 1153 -26.14 27.67 24.60
N GLU A 1154 -26.80 28.37 23.68
CA GLU A 1154 -26.35 29.65 23.12
C GLU A 1154 -26.38 30.77 24.17
N GLU A 1155 -27.43 30.84 24.99
CA GLU A 1155 -27.55 31.81 26.10
C GLU A 1155 -26.53 31.56 27.22
N LEU A 1156 -26.29 30.30 27.59
CA LEU A 1156 -25.34 29.94 28.67
C LEU A 1156 -23.88 29.84 28.19
N GLY A 1157 -23.67 29.60 26.89
CA GLY A 1157 -22.38 29.23 26.30
C GLY A 1157 -22.05 27.74 26.49
N ALA A 1158 -21.61 27.07 25.41
CA ALA A 1158 -21.32 25.62 25.37
C ALA A 1158 -20.30 25.13 26.42
N GLU A 1159 -19.43 26.01 26.92
CA GLU A 1159 -18.50 25.68 28.00
C GLU A 1159 -19.14 25.63 29.39
N VAL A 1160 -20.20 26.40 29.63
CA VAL A 1160 -20.96 26.42 30.89
C VAL A 1160 -22.04 25.34 30.88
N ALA A 1161 -22.66 25.08 29.72
CA ALA A 1161 -23.61 23.99 29.53
C ALA A 1161 -22.99 22.59 29.72
N GLY A 1162 -21.67 22.48 29.55
CA GLY A 1162 -20.91 21.24 29.75
C GLY A 1162 -20.93 20.31 28.53
N ARG A 1163 -19.93 19.42 28.45
CA ARG A 1163 -19.77 18.47 27.32
C ARG A 1163 -20.97 17.53 27.13
N GLU A 1164 -21.69 17.26 28.21
CA GLU A 1164 -22.89 16.42 28.18
C GLU A 1164 -24.05 17.11 27.47
N ALA A 1165 -24.27 18.41 27.68
CA ALA A 1165 -25.30 19.19 26.98
C ALA A 1165 -24.99 19.32 25.47
N VAL A 1166 -23.71 19.51 25.10
CA VAL A 1166 -23.31 19.54 23.68
C VAL A 1166 -23.45 18.17 23.01
N SER A 1167 -23.08 17.09 23.70
CA SER A 1167 -23.33 15.73 23.21
C SER A 1167 -24.81 15.45 23.06
N TYR A 1168 -25.64 15.92 23.99
CA TYR A 1168 -27.08 15.74 23.95
C TYR A 1168 -27.74 16.58 22.84
N GLN A 1169 -27.25 17.79 22.57
CA GLN A 1169 -27.67 18.61 21.42
C GLN A 1169 -27.40 17.93 20.07
N GLN A 1170 -26.23 17.31 19.89
CA GLN A 1170 -25.94 16.53 18.68
C GLN A 1170 -26.88 15.34 18.52
N GLU A 1171 -27.26 14.72 19.63
CA GLU A 1171 -28.19 13.59 19.64
C GLU A 1171 -29.60 14.02 19.25
N LEU A 1172 -30.10 15.14 19.81
CA LEU A 1172 -31.38 15.74 19.43
C LEU A 1172 -31.42 16.16 17.94
N ARG A 1173 -30.30 16.66 17.41
CA ARG A 1173 -30.16 16.92 15.96
C ARG A 1173 -30.33 15.65 15.13
N THR A 1174 -29.74 14.55 15.60
CA THR A 1174 -29.86 13.25 14.95
C THR A 1174 -31.31 12.73 14.99
N PHE A 1175 -31.98 12.85 16.14
CA PHE A 1175 -33.41 12.50 16.25
C PHE A 1175 -34.27 13.35 15.31
N MET A 1176 -34.05 14.66 15.27
CA MET A 1176 -34.79 15.57 14.38
C MET A 1176 -34.66 15.14 12.90
N ASN A 1177 -33.45 14.81 12.46
CA ASN A 1177 -33.19 14.44 11.07
C ASN A 1177 -33.77 13.06 10.71
N ASN A 1178 -33.62 12.07 11.59
CA ASN A 1178 -33.91 10.67 11.25
C ASN A 1178 -35.33 10.22 11.65
N THR A 1179 -36.03 10.94 12.53
CA THR A 1179 -37.34 10.50 13.06
C THR A 1179 -38.36 10.24 11.96
N ASN A 1180 -38.45 11.11 10.95
CA ASN A 1180 -39.44 10.93 9.89
C ASN A 1180 -39.17 9.68 9.05
N ASP A 1181 -37.90 9.41 8.75
CA ASP A 1181 -37.48 8.27 7.94
C ASP A 1181 -37.65 6.96 8.71
N MET A 1182 -37.22 6.92 9.98
CA MET A 1182 -37.43 5.79 10.89
C MET A 1182 -38.92 5.43 11.01
N LEU A 1183 -39.79 6.42 11.22
CA LEU A 1183 -41.23 6.17 11.35
C LEU A 1183 -41.89 5.80 10.02
N THR A 1184 -41.35 6.28 8.90
CA THR A 1184 -41.82 5.87 7.57
C THR A 1184 -41.53 4.39 7.35
N TRP A 1185 -40.30 3.94 7.64
CA TRP A 1185 -39.92 2.53 7.51
C TRP A 1185 -40.70 1.62 8.46
N LEU A 1186 -40.97 2.07 9.69
CA LEU A 1186 -41.82 1.33 10.62
C LEU A 1186 -43.28 1.27 10.17
N SER A 1187 -43.80 2.31 9.51
CA SER A 1187 -45.19 2.33 9.01
C SER A 1187 -45.42 1.37 7.83
N ASP A 1188 -44.35 0.99 7.13
CA ASP A 1188 -44.41 0.00 6.04
C ASP A 1188 -44.63 -1.44 6.55
N GLN A 1189 -44.56 -1.68 7.87
CA GLN A 1189 -44.85 -2.98 8.48
C GLN A 1189 -46.32 -3.08 8.93
N ILE A 1190 -47.04 -4.09 8.43
CA ILE A 1190 -48.41 -4.41 8.88
C ILE A 1190 -48.33 -5.02 10.29
N VAL A 1191 -48.79 -4.30 11.30
CA VAL A 1191 -48.86 -4.77 12.69
C VAL A 1191 -50.26 -4.58 13.27
N THR A 1192 -50.75 -5.57 14.02
CA THR A 1192 -52.06 -5.50 14.67
C THR A 1192 -52.11 -4.38 15.71
N ARG A 1193 -53.23 -3.64 15.73
CA ARG A 1193 -53.53 -2.61 16.75
C ARG A 1193 -54.46 -3.12 17.86
N ASP A 1194 -54.94 -4.35 17.76
CA ASP A 1194 -55.84 -4.97 18.74
C ASP A 1194 -55.02 -5.72 19.80
N PRO A 1195 -55.03 -5.27 21.08
CA PRO A 1195 -54.30 -5.92 22.15
C PRO A 1195 -54.65 -7.39 22.37
N ARG A 1196 -55.87 -7.81 21.98
CA ARG A 1196 -56.32 -9.19 22.13
C ARG A 1196 -55.51 -10.17 21.26
N ASN A 1197 -54.82 -9.68 20.24
CA ASN A 1197 -54.04 -10.48 19.30
C ASN A 1197 -52.53 -10.30 19.46
N TYR A 1198 -52.05 -9.52 20.43
CA TYR A 1198 -50.62 -9.20 20.56
C TYR A 1198 -49.75 -10.41 20.85
N GLU A 1199 -50.19 -11.32 21.73
CA GLU A 1199 -49.43 -12.52 22.09
C GLU A 1199 -49.23 -13.44 20.87
N GLU A 1200 -50.29 -13.76 20.14
CA GLU A 1200 -50.21 -14.58 18.93
C GLU A 1200 -49.36 -13.90 17.84
N THR A 1201 -49.55 -12.59 17.64
CA THR A 1201 -48.77 -11.80 16.67
C THR A 1201 -47.28 -11.74 17.03
N LEU A 1202 -46.94 -11.64 18.31
CA LEU A 1202 -45.56 -11.61 18.80
C LEU A 1202 -44.83 -12.93 18.54
N LYS A 1203 -45.49 -14.06 18.81
CA LYS A 1203 -44.93 -15.38 18.54
C LYS A 1203 -44.70 -15.59 17.05
N ASP A 1204 -45.65 -15.19 16.20
CA ASP A 1204 -45.53 -15.30 14.75
C ASP A 1204 -44.42 -14.41 14.18
N LEU A 1205 -44.34 -13.15 14.60
CA LEU A 1205 -43.32 -12.22 14.11
C LEU A 1205 -41.91 -12.65 14.51
N ILE A 1206 -41.70 -13.06 15.76
CA ILE A 1206 -40.39 -13.55 16.21
C ILE A 1206 -40.02 -14.82 15.45
N ASN A 1207 -40.93 -15.79 15.32
CA ASN A 1207 -40.63 -17.04 14.60
C ASN A 1207 -40.35 -16.81 13.11
N ARG A 1208 -41.05 -15.88 12.45
CA ARG A 1208 -40.78 -15.53 11.05
C ARG A 1208 -39.42 -14.87 10.89
N LYS A 1209 -39.07 -13.92 11.77
CA LYS A 1209 -37.83 -13.13 11.64
C LYS A 1209 -36.60 -13.79 12.26
N SER A 1210 -36.77 -14.83 13.08
CA SER A 1210 -35.65 -15.65 13.60
C SER A 1210 -35.23 -16.77 12.64
N ASN A 1211 -36.05 -17.07 11.62
CA ASN A 1211 -35.78 -18.08 10.57
C ASN A 1211 -35.27 -17.45 9.25
N ILE A 1212 -35.10 -16.13 9.22
CA ILE A 1212 -34.50 -15.32 8.13
C ILE A 1212 -33.11 -14.94 8.59
#